data_AF-A0A431WP25-F1
#
_entry.id   AF-A0A431WP25-F1
#
_cell.length_a   1.000
_cell.length_b   1.000
_cell.length_c   1.000
_cell.angle_alpha   90.00
_cell.angle_beta   90.00
_cell.angle_gamma   90.00
#
_symmetry.space_group_name_H-M   'P 1'
#
loop_
_entity.id
_entity.type
_entity.pdbx_description
1 polymer ?
#
loop_
_entity_poly.entity_id
_entity_poly.type
_entity_poly.pdbx_seq_one_letter_code
_entity_poly.pdbx_strand_id
1 'polypeptide(L)'
;MISLPYQKYQLGECVINCHDMTISVGDKSVQLPAKVFEFLKLLILHAGQTVTKEQAIDEVWLGNIEVGKRGTGNAIWQLRKSLTELGIEPETYFKTITKVGYQLLITPTCIEETPDIQLRSNTKNSKTHNRYTPFLLAGIIFTLISVMFAVIELTHDSAQPNTEKLATRITNFEGVEEQAAISPDGRYMAFQWRREKRKGQLYIKDLSDQDAPLRQITMTSDRETSPTWSPDGLSLAYFRFNESGECSVHVRELITNRDNKIDTGCMSIGYLHSLEWSPDGQRLAYAKSQEDRVSIVTYRFESAEISPFTFPAAGEEDLLMSWSADSQQLVFVRSVEMKAKVFVKSLTQDAQLLVDGETMVIGLEWDQQANQIYFNALRDGSFVIEIFDMGSKKLMDFHHDDTISSLALNYGTQELYYSRHIAQEHITIRSLTDGQVHRQLASSSRDMFGQAVMSTGDILFLSNRSGTWELWLKQETDSKQLTREQGLVSIPAVSPVNNQFAIAMKPAQSLNYELFLGRLPGGKLMSLEGIDGDIRNPSFSRDGTQLYFSSNMAGKWGIYRYTLASEKVEAVVEDGKYAIEDQQGGLYYSKDNLAGIFYLPADEARESLVTDELAAGDWGSFFYHNSELYFLKRTDNEDIVVRIDAEGGEHVAFSLPALSIRNERALAIATEDRVVVSMLGINDADIYSVSLKHKI
;
A
#
# COMPACT_ATOMS: atom_id res chain seq x y z
N MET A 1 -3.80 22.40 0.81
CA MET A 1 -5.07 22.41 0.05
C MET A 1 -5.78 23.72 0.32
N ILE A 2 -6.50 24.23 -0.68
CA ILE A 2 -7.20 25.51 -0.58
C ILE A 2 -8.45 25.33 0.28
N SER A 3 -8.52 26.03 1.41
CA SER A 3 -9.66 25.94 2.33
C SER A 3 -10.75 26.94 1.97
N LEU A 4 -11.99 26.46 1.89
CA LEU A 4 -13.18 27.29 1.70
C LEU A 4 -14.00 27.28 3.00
N PRO A 5 -14.54 28.43 3.44
CA PRO A 5 -15.24 28.54 4.73
C PRO A 5 -16.59 27.78 4.82
N TYR A 6 -17.17 27.38 3.69
CA TYR A 6 -18.46 26.70 3.61
C TYR A 6 -18.36 25.40 2.81
N GLN A 7 -19.24 24.44 3.10
CA GLN A 7 -19.28 23.15 2.40
C GLN A 7 -20.02 23.20 1.07
N LYS A 8 -20.94 24.15 0.88
CA LYS A 8 -21.70 24.32 -0.36
C LYS A 8 -21.73 25.78 -0.81
N TYR A 9 -21.58 25.98 -2.11
CA TYR A 9 -21.68 27.29 -2.75
C TYR A 9 -22.67 27.22 -3.91
N GLN A 10 -23.55 28.20 -3.99
CA GLN A 10 -24.29 28.47 -5.21
C GLN A 10 -23.42 29.37 -6.10
N LEU A 11 -23.10 28.89 -7.29
CA LEU A 11 -22.54 29.66 -8.39
C LEU A 11 -23.63 29.74 -9.46
N GLY A 12 -24.38 30.84 -9.51
CA GLY A 12 -25.44 31.02 -10.50
C GLY A 12 -26.50 29.93 -10.36
N GLU A 13 -26.64 29.06 -11.37
CA GLU A 13 -27.55 27.90 -11.36
C GLU A 13 -26.89 26.63 -10.82
N CYS A 14 -25.57 26.63 -10.66
CA CYS A 14 -24.81 25.49 -10.18
C CYS A 14 -24.69 25.48 -8.65
N VAL A 15 -24.88 24.31 -8.05
CA VAL A 15 -24.49 24.02 -6.67
C VAL A 15 -23.13 23.33 -6.69
N ILE A 16 -22.16 23.92 -6.02
CA ILE A 16 -20.85 23.33 -5.75
C ILE A 16 -20.91 22.68 -4.37
N ASN A 17 -20.60 21.40 -4.29
CA ASN A 17 -20.44 20.69 -3.03
C ASN A 17 -18.96 20.36 -2.82
N CYS A 18 -18.36 20.97 -1.80
CA CYS A 18 -16.96 20.82 -1.45
C CYS A 18 -16.63 19.49 -0.77
N HIS A 19 -17.64 18.78 -0.26
CA HIS A 19 -17.43 17.49 0.39
C HIS A 19 -17.20 16.36 -0.63
N ASP A 20 -18.00 16.31 -1.69
CA ASP A 20 -17.96 15.25 -2.71
C ASP A 20 -17.27 15.69 -4.03
N MET A 21 -16.81 16.94 -4.08
CA MET A 21 -16.17 17.59 -5.25
C MET A 21 -17.07 17.66 -6.49
N THR A 22 -18.37 17.89 -6.29
CA THR A 22 -19.35 17.91 -7.38
C THR A 22 -19.83 19.32 -7.76
N ILE A 23 -20.23 19.45 -9.04
CA ILE A 23 -21.04 20.55 -9.56
C ILE A 23 -22.40 19.96 -9.99
N SER A 24 -23.51 20.51 -9.50
CA SER A 24 -24.85 20.05 -9.86
C SER A 24 -25.80 21.17 -10.30
N VAL A 25 -26.74 20.82 -11.17
CA VAL A 25 -27.84 21.68 -11.64
C VAL A 25 -29.10 20.81 -11.68
N GLY A 26 -30.05 21.06 -10.77
CA GLY A 26 -31.22 20.19 -10.57
C GLY A 26 -30.79 18.77 -10.18
N ASP A 27 -31.30 17.76 -10.89
CA ASP A 27 -30.97 16.34 -10.65
C ASP A 27 -29.68 15.87 -11.36
N LYS A 28 -29.04 16.73 -12.17
CA LYS A 28 -27.79 16.40 -12.86
C LYS A 28 -26.59 16.82 -12.03
N SER A 29 -25.60 15.94 -11.90
CA SER A 29 -24.37 16.19 -11.16
C SER A 29 -23.16 15.67 -11.93
N VAL A 30 -22.04 16.40 -11.84
CA VAL A 30 -20.75 16.02 -12.40
C VAL A 30 -19.70 16.12 -11.30
N GLN A 31 -18.96 15.02 -11.10
CA GLN A 31 -17.84 14.98 -10.16
C GLN A 31 -16.55 15.47 -10.83
N LEU A 32 -15.79 16.32 -10.15
CA LEU A 32 -14.54 16.88 -10.66
C LEU A 32 -13.31 16.15 -10.10
N PRO A 33 -12.25 15.94 -10.90
CA PRO A 33 -10.97 15.48 -10.39
C PRO A 33 -10.38 16.44 -9.35
N ALA A 34 -9.70 15.92 -8.32
CA ALA A 34 -9.23 16.71 -7.17
C ALA A 34 -8.47 17.99 -7.54
N LYS A 35 -7.51 17.95 -8.48
CA LYS A 35 -6.77 19.16 -8.91
C LYS A 35 -7.61 20.17 -9.69
N VAL A 36 -8.62 19.70 -10.42
CA VAL A 36 -9.59 20.59 -11.09
C VAL A 36 -10.48 21.26 -10.05
N PHE A 37 -10.88 20.51 -9.03
CA PHE A 37 -11.66 21.03 -7.92
C PHE A 37 -10.87 22.03 -7.05
N GLU A 38 -9.60 21.75 -6.73
CA GLU A 38 -8.71 22.71 -6.06
C GLU A 38 -8.60 24.02 -6.85
N PHE A 39 -8.47 23.93 -8.18
CA PHE A 39 -8.44 25.12 -9.03
C PHE A 39 -9.77 25.88 -9.02
N LEU A 40 -10.91 25.19 -8.98
CA LEU A 40 -12.22 25.82 -8.77
C LEU A 40 -12.31 26.52 -7.41
N LYS A 41 -11.79 25.93 -6.34
CA LYS A 41 -11.76 26.56 -5.01
C LYS A 41 -10.93 27.84 -5.02
N LEU A 42 -9.79 27.84 -5.70
CA LEU A 42 -8.97 29.05 -5.89
C LEU A 42 -9.77 30.15 -6.59
N LEU A 43 -10.50 29.79 -7.66
CA LEU A 43 -11.36 30.72 -8.40
C LEU A 43 -12.53 31.24 -7.55
N ILE A 44 -13.09 30.43 -6.64
CA ILE A 44 -14.15 30.83 -5.69
C ILE A 44 -13.59 31.81 -4.66
N LEU A 45 -12.42 31.56 -4.07
CA LEU A 45 -11.78 32.46 -3.11
C LEU A 45 -11.47 33.83 -3.71
N HIS A 46 -11.12 33.86 -4.99
CA HIS A 46 -10.80 35.06 -5.75
C HIS A 46 -11.91 35.44 -6.74
N ALA A 47 -13.18 35.17 -6.40
CA ALA A 47 -14.30 35.47 -7.28
C ALA A 47 -14.32 36.96 -7.67
N GLY A 48 -14.54 37.24 -8.96
CA GLY A 48 -14.46 38.60 -9.50
C GLY A 48 -13.03 39.15 -9.66
N GLN A 49 -11.98 38.43 -9.24
CA GLN A 49 -10.57 38.77 -9.47
C GLN A 49 -9.91 37.80 -10.45
N THR A 50 -8.80 38.21 -11.08
CA THR A 50 -8.04 37.31 -11.96
C THR A 50 -7.09 36.47 -11.14
N VAL A 51 -7.30 35.16 -11.14
CA VAL A 51 -6.30 34.19 -10.66
C VAL A 51 -5.25 34.03 -11.75
N THR A 52 -4.02 34.45 -11.46
CA THR A 52 -2.90 34.35 -12.42
C THR A 52 -2.46 32.91 -12.61
N LYS A 53 -1.83 32.60 -13.74
CA LYS A 53 -1.29 31.25 -13.98
C LYS A 53 -0.23 30.89 -12.95
N GLU A 54 0.63 31.83 -12.59
CA GLU A 54 1.66 31.69 -11.56
C GLU A 54 1.03 31.39 -10.20
N GLN A 55 0.04 32.18 -9.77
CA GLN A 55 -0.67 31.93 -8.51
C GLN A 55 -1.35 30.56 -8.50
N ALA A 56 -1.99 30.17 -9.60
CA ALA A 56 -2.60 28.86 -9.71
C ALA A 56 -1.54 27.74 -9.61
N ILE A 57 -0.39 27.88 -10.27
CA ILE A 57 0.74 26.94 -10.18
C ILE A 57 1.23 26.82 -8.74
N ASP A 58 1.42 27.94 -8.04
CA ASP A 58 1.94 27.96 -6.68
C ASP A 58 0.94 27.34 -5.69
N GLU A 59 -0.34 27.69 -5.77
CA GLU A 59 -1.34 27.26 -4.78
C GLU A 59 -1.93 25.87 -5.06
N VAL A 60 -2.13 25.50 -6.32
CA VAL A 60 -2.76 24.22 -6.70
C VAL A 60 -1.72 23.15 -7.07
N TRP A 61 -0.61 23.55 -7.71
CA TRP A 61 0.47 22.67 -8.12
C TRP A 61 1.75 22.83 -7.28
N LEU A 62 1.67 23.51 -6.14
CA LEU A 62 2.75 23.63 -5.14
C LEU A 62 4.07 24.15 -5.74
N GLY A 63 3.98 25.07 -6.70
CA GLY A 63 5.14 25.69 -7.35
C GLY A 63 5.75 24.85 -8.48
N ASN A 64 5.16 23.71 -8.85
CA ASN A 64 5.62 22.90 -9.98
C ASN A 64 5.24 23.58 -11.32
N ILE A 65 6.14 24.42 -11.84
CA ILE A 65 5.94 25.23 -13.04
C ILE A 65 5.66 24.39 -14.29
N GLU A 66 6.34 23.25 -14.45
CA GLU A 66 6.19 22.41 -15.65
C GLU A 66 4.81 21.75 -15.72
N VAL A 67 4.39 21.14 -14.61
CA VAL A 67 3.08 20.48 -14.53
C VAL A 67 1.97 21.52 -14.51
N GLY A 68 2.12 22.58 -13.72
CA GLY A 68 1.06 23.58 -13.54
C GLY A 68 0.81 24.45 -14.78
N LYS A 69 1.80 24.67 -15.67
CA LYS A 69 1.57 25.33 -16.97
C LYS A 69 0.57 24.58 -17.85
N ARG A 70 0.65 23.24 -17.87
CA ARG A 70 -0.31 22.37 -18.58
C ARG A 70 -1.56 22.14 -17.75
N GLY A 71 -1.40 22.00 -16.43
CA GLY A 71 -2.44 21.74 -15.45
C GLY A 71 -3.50 22.82 -15.38
N THR A 72 -3.10 24.11 -15.36
CA THR A 72 -4.02 25.25 -15.35
C THR A 72 -4.92 25.29 -16.58
N GLY A 73 -4.35 25.03 -17.76
CA GLY A 73 -5.10 24.95 -19.02
C GLY A 73 -6.07 23.76 -19.06
N ASN A 74 -5.65 22.60 -18.56
CA ASN A 74 -6.51 21.42 -18.47
C ASN A 74 -7.66 21.63 -17.44
N ALA A 75 -7.35 22.23 -16.30
CA ALA A 75 -8.34 22.47 -15.24
C ALA A 75 -9.46 23.39 -15.72
N ILE A 76 -9.14 24.52 -16.37
CA ILE A 76 -10.19 25.39 -16.93
C ILE A 76 -10.99 24.71 -18.04
N TRP A 77 -10.35 23.87 -18.86
CA TRP A 77 -11.02 23.14 -19.92
C TRP A 77 -12.02 22.14 -19.35
N GLN A 78 -11.62 21.37 -18.33
CA GLN A 78 -12.50 20.42 -17.62
C GLN A 78 -13.68 21.14 -16.96
N LEU A 79 -13.44 22.26 -16.25
CA LEU A 79 -14.51 23.05 -15.65
C LEU A 79 -15.53 23.52 -16.70
N ARG A 80 -15.07 24.00 -17.85
CA ARG A 80 -15.94 24.42 -18.94
C ARG A 80 -16.74 23.25 -19.51
N LYS A 81 -16.09 22.10 -19.72
CA LYS A 81 -16.74 20.89 -20.20
C LYS A 81 -17.84 20.42 -19.24
N SER A 82 -17.56 20.39 -17.93
CA SER A 82 -18.53 19.99 -16.91
C SER A 82 -19.74 20.94 -16.87
N LEU A 83 -19.53 22.26 -17.02
CA LEU A 83 -20.65 23.19 -17.14
C LEU A 83 -21.50 22.93 -18.39
N THR A 84 -20.87 22.65 -19.54
CA THR A 84 -21.60 22.30 -20.77
C THR A 84 -22.41 21.01 -20.62
N GLU A 85 -21.88 19.98 -19.95
CA GLU A 85 -22.61 18.74 -19.67
C GLU A 85 -23.86 18.96 -18.78
N LEU A 86 -23.79 19.95 -17.89
CA LEU A 86 -24.90 20.40 -17.06
C LEU A 86 -25.87 21.35 -17.79
N GLY A 87 -25.62 21.67 -19.06
CA GLY A 87 -26.45 22.57 -19.86
C GLY A 87 -26.18 24.06 -19.62
N ILE A 88 -25.03 24.40 -19.03
CA ILE A 88 -24.62 25.76 -18.70
C ILE A 88 -23.58 26.27 -19.71
N GLU A 89 -23.76 27.51 -20.17
CA GLU A 89 -22.82 28.20 -21.07
C GLU A 89 -21.56 28.65 -20.29
N PRO A 90 -20.38 28.03 -20.52
CA PRO A 90 -19.23 28.23 -19.62
C PRO A 90 -18.63 29.64 -19.65
N GLU A 91 -18.79 30.36 -20.76
CA GLU A 91 -18.32 31.75 -20.91
C GLU A 91 -19.09 32.74 -20.03
N THR A 92 -20.24 32.32 -19.45
CA THR A 92 -20.96 33.11 -18.44
C THR A 92 -20.35 32.97 -17.04
N TYR A 93 -19.55 31.91 -16.80
CA TYR A 93 -18.91 31.62 -15.51
C TYR A 93 -17.43 31.92 -15.51
N PHE A 94 -16.70 31.62 -16.59
CA PHE A 94 -15.26 31.70 -16.63
C PHE A 94 -14.74 32.53 -17.79
N LYS A 95 -14.01 33.60 -17.46
CA LYS A 95 -13.31 34.43 -18.44
C LYS A 95 -11.83 34.09 -18.49
N THR A 96 -11.30 33.90 -19.70
CA THR A 96 -9.86 33.77 -19.92
C THR A 96 -9.26 35.16 -20.14
N ILE A 97 -8.27 35.55 -19.32
CA ILE A 97 -7.46 36.74 -19.54
C ILE A 97 -6.18 36.30 -20.24
N THR A 98 -6.08 36.59 -21.54
CA THR A 98 -5.02 36.08 -22.42
C THR A 98 -3.64 36.37 -21.84
N LYS A 99 -2.80 35.32 -21.76
CA LYS A 99 -1.45 35.31 -21.15
C LYS A 99 -1.37 35.57 -19.64
N VAL A 100 -2.46 35.90 -18.95
CA VAL A 100 -2.46 36.24 -17.52
C VAL A 100 -3.04 35.12 -16.67
N GLY A 101 -4.26 34.66 -16.97
CA GLY A 101 -4.95 33.73 -16.08
C GLY A 101 -6.45 33.62 -16.34
N TYR A 102 -7.20 33.28 -15.29
CA TYR A 102 -8.61 32.96 -15.37
C TYR A 102 -9.39 33.68 -14.28
N GLN A 103 -10.63 34.05 -14.58
CA GLN A 103 -11.50 34.80 -13.67
C GLN A 103 -12.86 34.12 -13.60
N LEU A 104 -13.35 33.92 -12.37
CA LEU A 104 -14.74 33.54 -12.11
C LEU A 104 -15.61 34.80 -12.14
N LEU A 105 -16.60 34.81 -13.03
CA LEU A 105 -17.49 35.94 -13.30
C LEU A 105 -18.71 35.99 -12.39
N ILE A 106 -19.07 34.85 -11.81
CA ILE A 106 -20.22 34.71 -10.92
C ILE A 106 -19.77 34.83 -9.47
N THR A 107 -20.44 35.67 -8.70
CA THR A 107 -20.18 35.80 -7.26
C THR A 107 -20.76 34.57 -6.54
N PRO A 108 -19.93 33.78 -5.82
CA PRO A 108 -20.40 32.66 -5.01
C PRO A 108 -21.24 33.13 -3.83
N THR A 109 -22.38 32.50 -3.60
CA THR A 109 -23.16 32.65 -2.37
C THR A 109 -23.12 31.35 -1.59
N CYS A 110 -22.80 31.42 -0.29
CA CYS A 110 -22.80 30.25 0.57
C CYS A 110 -24.22 29.71 0.78
N ILE A 111 -24.36 28.39 0.81
CA ILE A 111 -25.59 27.73 1.21
C ILE A 111 -25.40 27.27 2.65
N GLU A 112 -25.97 27.99 3.60
CA GLU A 112 -26.03 27.57 5.00
C GLU A 112 -27.09 26.46 5.14
N GLU A 113 -26.66 25.24 5.45
CA GLU A 113 -27.61 24.17 5.74
C GLU A 113 -28.30 24.46 7.08
N THR A 114 -29.59 24.81 7.01
CA THR A 114 -30.47 24.75 8.17
C THR A 114 -31.02 23.32 8.22
N PRO A 115 -30.95 22.60 9.35
CA PRO A 115 -31.47 21.24 9.44
C PRO A 115 -33.00 21.27 9.39
N ASP A 116 -33.58 20.94 8.23
CA ASP A 116 -35.02 20.89 8.02
C ASP A 116 -35.54 19.47 8.29
N ILE A 117 -36.15 19.27 9.46
CA ILE A 117 -36.82 18.01 9.83
C ILE A 117 -38.21 18.00 9.20
N GLN A 118 -38.38 17.30 8.07
CA GLN A 118 -39.70 16.98 7.54
C GLN A 118 -40.05 15.50 7.77
N LEU A 119 -40.84 15.26 8.82
CA LEU A 119 -41.62 14.05 9.03
C LEU A 119 -42.66 13.90 7.90
N ARG A 120 -42.49 12.90 7.03
CA ARG A 120 -43.58 12.44 6.13
C ARG A 120 -44.31 11.26 6.74
N SER A 121 -45.55 11.54 7.14
CA SER A 121 -46.56 10.59 7.59
C SER A 121 -47.10 9.74 6.43
N ASN A 122 -47.12 8.42 6.66
CA ASN A 122 -47.88 7.45 5.88
C ASN A 122 -49.38 7.77 5.84
N THR A 123 -50.00 7.75 4.66
CA THR A 123 -51.42 7.41 4.53
C THR A 123 -51.63 6.42 3.39
N LYS A 124 -52.08 5.22 3.78
CA LYS A 124 -52.69 4.21 2.92
C LYS A 124 -53.97 4.77 2.30
N ASN A 125 -54.21 4.48 1.02
CA ASN A 125 -55.56 4.39 0.50
C ASN A 125 -55.71 3.19 -0.43
N SER A 126 -56.64 2.32 -0.08
CA SER A 126 -57.14 1.20 -0.87
C SER A 126 -58.42 1.62 -1.61
N LYS A 127 -58.70 0.96 -2.74
CA LYS A 127 -60.02 0.48 -3.24
C LYS A 127 -59.84 -0.12 -4.66
N THR A 128 -59.97 -1.45 -4.83
CA THR A 128 -61.14 -2.24 -5.36
C THR A 128 -61.52 -1.88 -6.80
N HIS A 129 -61.78 -2.75 -7.79
CA HIS A 129 -62.14 -4.18 -7.94
C HIS A 129 -61.91 -4.56 -9.42
N ASN A 130 -61.59 -5.81 -9.78
CA ASN A 130 -62.57 -6.77 -10.31
C ASN A 130 -61.95 -8.13 -10.71
N ARG A 131 -62.80 -9.16 -10.60
CA ARG A 131 -62.56 -10.61 -10.75
C ARG A 131 -62.06 -11.02 -12.14
N TYR A 132 -61.28 -12.10 -12.22
CA TYR A 132 -61.61 -13.41 -12.82
C TYR A 132 -60.43 -14.38 -12.60
N THR A 133 -60.69 -15.55 -12.00
CA THR A 133 -59.77 -16.71 -12.01
C THR A 133 -60.33 -17.78 -12.94
N PRO A 134 -59.47 -18.63 -13.51
CA PRO A 134 -59.52 -20.01 -13.06
C PRO A 134 -58.15 -20.54 -12.63
N PHE A 135 -58.22 -21.32 -11.56
CA PHE A 135 -57.16 -22.08 -10.94
C PHE A 135 -56.56 -23.10 -11.92
N LEU A 136 -55.24 -23.06 -12.08
CA LEU A 136 -54.32 -24.21 -12.16
C LEU A 136 -52.88 -23.80 -12.54
N LEU A 137 -52.64 -22.55 -12.96
CA LEU A 137 -51.29 -21.97 -13.12
C LEU A 137 -50.79 -21.20 -11.90
N ALA A 138 -51.69 -20.76 -11.01
CA ALA A 138 -51.35 -19.95 -9.84
C ALA A 138 -50.52 -20.69 -8.78
N GLY A 139 -50.71 -22.01 -8.62
CA GLY A 139 -49.93 -22.80 -7.66
C GLY A 139 -48.46 -22.92 -8.05
N ILE A 140 -48.17 -23.09 -9.35
CA ILE A 140 -46.82 -23.17 -9.90
C ILE A 140 -46.17 -21.78 -9.93
N ILE A 141 -46.93 -20.74 -10.26
CA ILE A 141 -46.43 -19.36 -10.21
C ILE A 141 -46.18 -18.92 -8.77
N PHE A 142 -46.99 -19.32 -7.79
CA PHE A 142 -46.77 -18.98 -6.39
C PHE A 142 -45.60 -19.77 -5.81
N THR A 143 -45.42 -21.05 -6.14
CA THR A 143 -44.21 -21.78 -5.74
C THR A 143 -42.97 -21.29 -6.45
N LEU A 144 -43.03 -20.92 -7.74
CA LEU A 144 -41.91 -20.28 -8.44
C LEU A 144 -41.62 -18.90 -7.89
N ILE A 145 -42.62 -18.10 -7.52
CA ILE A 145 -42.41 -16.80 -6.89
C ILE A 145 -41.87 -16.97 -5.47
N SER A 146 -42.33 -17.96 -4.69
CA SER A 146 -41.81 -18.23 -3.34
C SER A 146 -40.42 -18.86 -3.37
N VAL A 147 -40.12 -19.72 -4.35
CA VAL A 147 -38.77 -20.24 -4.59
C VAL A 147 -37.89 -19.15 -5.16
N MET A 148 -38.40 -18.28 -6.02
CA MET A 148 -37.66 -17.10 -6.50
C MET A 148 -37.47 -16.09 -5.38
N PHE A 149 -38.40 -15.91 -4.44
CA PHE A 149 -38.24 -15.07 -3.26
C PHE A 149 -37.26 -15.70 -2.27
N ALA A 150 -37.33 -17.02 -2.05
CA ALA A 150 -36.39 -17.75 -1.22
C ALA A 150 -34.99 -17.80 -1.87
N VAL A 151 -34.90 -17.90 -3.19
CA VAL A 151 -33.65 -17.77 -3.95
C VAL A 151 -33.17 -16.33 -3.91
N ILE A 152 -34.03 -15.32 -4.07
CA ILE A 152 -33.67 -13.91 -3.90
C ILE A 152 -33.24 -13.62 -2.45
N GLU A 153 -33.78 -14.29 -1.44
CA GLU A 153 -33.32 -14.23 -0.04
C GLU A 153 -32.05 -15.04 0.21
N LEU A 154 -31.83 -16.15 -0.52
CA LEU A 154 -30.61 -16.98 -0.48
C LEU A 154 -29.48 -16.43 -1.37
N THR A 155 -29.79 -15.53 -2.32
CA THR A 155 -28.85 -14.87 -3.24
C THR A 155 -28.82 -13.37 -3.07
N HIS A 156 -29.63 -12.79 -2.17
CA HIS A 156 -29.29 -11.52 -1.55
C HIS A 156 -28.16 -11.82 -0.59
N ASP A 157 -26.96 -11.93 -1.14
CA ASP A 157 -25.84 -11.28 -0.47
C ASP A 157 -26.32 -9.86 -0.26
N SER A 158 -26.67 -9.57 0.98
CA SER A 158 -27.04 -8.24 1.41
C SER A 158 -25.75 -7.45 1.31
N ALA A 159 -25.41 -6.97 0.12
CA ALA A 159 -24.49 -5.86 -0.04
C ALA A 159 -25.13 -4.72 0.75
N GLN A 160 -24.79 -4.66 2.04
CA GLN A 160 -25.14 -3.53 2.86
C GLN A 160 -24.57 -2.32 2.13
N PRO A 161 -25.34 -1.24 1.96
CA PRO A 161 -24.79 -0.04 1.35
C PRO A 161 -23.51 0.32 2.11
N ASN A 162 -22.36 0.37 1.42
CA ASN A 162 -21.08 0.82 1.97
C ASN A 162 -21.33 2.11 2.76
N THR A 163 -21.37 2.01 4.08
CA THR A 163 -21.51 3.18 4.94
C THR A 163 -20.11 3.69 5.19
N GLU A 164 -19.49 4.29 4.17
CA GLU A 164 -18.26 5.05 4.36
C GLU A 164 -18.51 6.09 5.45
N LYS A 165 -17.92 5.86 6.62
CA LYS A 165 -18.01 6.77 7.73
C LYS A 165 -17.03 7.91 7.50
N LEU A 166 -17.43 9.13 7.88
CA LEU A 166 -16.54 10.28 7.76
C LEU A 166 -15.32 10.09 8.66
N ALA A 167 -14.16 9.89 8.05
CA ALA A 167 -12.87 9.82 8.73
C ALA A 167 -12.32 11.23 9.02
N THR A 168 -11.81 11.44 10.23
CA THR A 168 -11.17 12.69 10.65
C THR A 168 -9.67 12.49 10.69
N ARG A 169 -8.91 13.35 10.02
CA ARG A 169 -7.44 13.31 10.06
C ARG A 169 -6.92 13.83 11.42
N ILE A 170 -6.08 13.05 12.08
CA ILE A 170 -5.53 13.33 13.42
C ILE A 170 -4.08 13.83 13.35
N THR A 171 -3.26 13.25 12.46
CA THR A 171 -1.88 13.69 12.21
C THR A 171 -1.69 14.15 10.76
N ASN A 172 -0.64 14.92 10.52
CA ASN A 172 -0.28 15.45 9.19
C ASN A 172 1.22 15.78 9.11
N PHE A 173 2.06 15.02 9.81
CA PHE A 173 3.49 15.29 9.85
C PHE A 173 4.17 14.65 8.65
N GLU A 174 5.33 15.17 8.26
CA GLU A 174 6.10 14.56 7.18
C GLU A 174 6.72 13.24 7.66
N GLY A 175 6.42 12.14 6.98
CA GLY A 175 6.95 10.82 7.28
C GLY A 175 5.86 9.78 7.43
N VAL A 176 6.11 8.73 8.20
CA VAL A 176 5.13 7.67 8.44
C VAL A 176 4.74 7.70 9.91
N GLU A 177 3.49 8.07 10.20
CA GLU A 177 2.83 7.93 11.49
C GLU A 177 2.00 6.65 11.52
N GLU A 178 2.36 5.71 12.40
CA GLU A 178 1.71 4.40 12.47
C GLU A 178 1.69 3.85 13.90
N GLN A 179 0.98 2.73 14.10
CA GLN A 179 0.91 2.00 15.38
C GLN A 179 0.45 2.87 16.55
N ALA A 180 -0.66 3.58 16.35
CA ALA A 180 -1.29 4.35 17.40
C ALA A 180 -1.65 3.46 18.60
N ALA A 181 -1.62 4.04 19.80
CA ALA A 181 -2.20 3.49 21.02
C ALA A 181 -2.76 4.62 21.86
N ILE A 182 -4.00 4.46 22.27
CA ILE A 182 -4.76 5.47 23.02
C ILE A 182 -4.55 5.25 24.52
N SER A 183 -4.33 6.32 25.27
CA SER A 183 -4.24 6.24 26.72
C SER A 183 -5.57 5.81 27.34
N PRO A 184 -5.59 5.19 28.53
CA PRO A 184 -6.82 4.71 29.16
C PRO A 184 -7.87 5.79 29.40
N ASP A 185 -7.46 7.04 29.60
CA ASP A 185 -8.34 8.21 29.76
C ASP A 185 -8.81 8.81 28.42
N GLY A 186 -8.33 8.29 27.29
CA GLY A 186 -8.66 8.75 25.94
C GLY A 186 -8.04 10.08 25.55
N ARG A 187 -7.19 10.68 26.38
CA ARG A 187 -6.64 12.02 26.16
C ARG A 187 -5.39 12.02 25.30
N TYR A 188 -4.56 11.00 25.38
CA TYR A 188 -3.27 10.96 24.71
C TYR A 188 -3.21 9.82 23.70
N MET A 189 -2.51 10.06 22.60
CA MET A 189 -2.18 9.04 21.62
C MET A 189 -0.67 8.89 21.56
N ALA A 190 -0.17 7.70 21.89
CA ALA A 190 1.19 7.30 21.58
C ALA A 190 1.23 6.72 20.17
N PHE A 191 2.28 6.98 19.40
CA PHE A 191 2.43 6.44 18.05
C PHE A 191 3.91 6.41 17.65
N GLN A 192 4.22 5.56 16.67
CA GLN A 192 5.52 5.57 16.01
C GLN A 192 5.52 6.64 14.92
N TRP A 193 6.57 7.44 14.87
CA TRP A 193 6.81 8.36 13.76
C TRP A 193 8.19 8.12 13.15
N ARG A 194 8.19 7.77 11.85
CA ARG A 194 9.38 7.50 11.06
C ARG A 194 9.54 8.57 9.98
N ARG A 195 10.54 9.43 10.15
CA ARG A 195 10.91 10.45 9.17
C ARG A 195 12.01 9.93 8.28
N GLU A 196 11.86 9.98 6.96
CA GLU A 196 12.84 9.60 5.92
C GLU A 196 14.08 8.81 6.43
N LYS A 197 15.22 9.50 6.59
CA LYS A 197 16.53 8.92 6.97
C LYS A 197 16.67 8.54 8.45
N ARG A 198 15.60 8.63 9.25
CA ARG A 198 15.62 8.37 10.70
C ARG A 198 14.88 7.09 11.02
N LYS A 199 15.39 6.35 12.00
CA LYS A 199 14.68 5.21 12.59
C LYS A 199 13.37 5.70 13.23
N GLY A 200 12.35 4.85 13.24
CA GLY A 200 11.09 5.15 13.92
C GLY A 200 11.32 5.39 15.41
N GLN A 201 10.74 6.46 15.94
CA GLN A 201 10.77 6.83 17.36
C GLN A 201 9.33 7.01 17.86
N LEU A 202 9.13 6.96 19.17
CA LEU A 202 7.82 7.09 19.79
C LEU A 202 7.50 8.54 20.20
N TYR A 203 6.28 8.97 19.91
CA TYR A 203 5.78 10.30 20.25
C TYR A 203 4.41 10.19 20.91
N ILE A 204 4.06 11.21 21.70
CA ILE A 204 2.73 11.38 22.28
C ILE A 204 2.12 12.68 21.76
N LYS A 205 0.87 12.60 21.31
CA LYS A 205 0.00 13.74 20.98
C LYS A 205 -1.11 13.86 22.03
N ASP A 206 -1.41 15.08 22.47
CA ASP A 206 -2.62 15.38 23.23
C ASP A 206 -3.79 15.51 22.24
N LEU A 207 -4.84 14.70 22.42
CA LEU A 207 -6.03 14.67 21.58
C LEU A 207 -7.06 15.73 21.99
N SER A 208 -6.92 16.34 23.17
CA SER A 208 -7.81 17.42 23.63
C SER A 208 -7.48 18.78 23.02
N ASP A 209 -6.29 18.94 22.46
CA ASP A 209 -5.81 20.16 21.82
C ASP A 209 -5.07 19.79 20.52
N GLN A 210 -5.68 20.10 19.38
CA GLN A 210 -5.14 19.76 18.07
C GLN A 210 -3.78 20.43 17.81
N ASP A 211 -3.55 21.61 18.39
CA ASP A 211 -2.35 22.43 18.22
C ASP A 211 -1.26 22.13 19.27
N ALA A 212 -1.53 21.20 20.20
CA ALA A 212 -0.55 20.80 21.21
C ALA A 212 0.72 20.23 20.58
N PRO A 213 1.91 20.61 21.07
CA PRO A 213 3.17 20.11 20.54
C PRO A 213 3.33 18.60 20.82
N LEU A 214 3.93 17.88 19.88
CA LEU A 214 4.31 16.48 20.09
C LEU A 214 5.36 16.35 21.18
N ARG A 215 5.16 15.38 22.08
CA ARG A 215 6.17 14.98 23.05
C ARG A 215 6.90 13.74 22.55
N GLN A 216 8.17 13.89 22.19
CA GLN A 216 9.03 12.75 21.86
C GLN A 216 9.35 11.95 23.14
N ILE A 217 9.22 10.62 23.08
CA ILE A 217 9.41 9.70 24.22
C ILE A 217 10.73 8.97 24.12
N THR A 218 11.06 8.43 22.94
CA THR A 218 12.34 7.78 22.69
C THR A 218 13.27 8.70 21.90
N MET A 219 14.55 8.69 22.25
CA MET A 219 15.59 9.53 21.63
C MET A 219 16.87 8.72 21.36
N THR A 220 16.72 7.41 21.16
CA THR A 220 17.86 6.53 20.94
C THR A 220 18.21 6.49 19.45
N SER A 221 19.32 5.83 19.10
CA SER A 221 19.66 5.51 17.71
C SER A 221 18.90 4.29 17.18
N ASP A 222 18.20 3.56 18.06
CA ASP A 222 17.52 2.31 17.75
C ASP A 222 16.13 2.58 17.14
N ARG A 223 15.53 1.57 16.47
CA ARG A 223 14.15 1.68 15.99
C ARG A 223 13.20 1.24 17.10
N GLU A 224 12.25 2.10 17.49
CA GLU A 224 11.21 1.77 18.47
C GLU A 224 9.80 1.81 17.88
N THR A 225 8.95 0.87 18.30
CA THR A 225 7.69 0.50 17.61
C THR A 225 6.70 -0.14 18.59
N SER A 226 5.44 -0.34 18.16
CA SER A 226 4.35 -0.99 18.93
C SER A 226 4.16 -0.43 20.36
N PRO A 227 3.92 0.89 20.54
CA PRO A 227 3.72 1.45 21.87
C PRO A 227 2.38 1.02 22.46
N THR A 228 2.29 0.63 23.73
CA THR A 228 1.02 0.39 24.43
C THR A 228 1.05 1.00 25.82
N TRP A 229 -0.11 1.50 26.28
CA TRP A 229 -0.22 2.19 27.56
C TRP A 229 -0.45 1.23 28.71
N SER A 230 0.14 1.52 29.86
CA SER A 230 -0.31 0.89 31.11
C SER A 230 -1.73 1.37 31.46
N PRO A 231 -2.56 0.53 32.11
CA PRO A 231 -3.94 0.89 32.48
C PRO A 231 -4.05 2.09 33.42
N ASP A 232 -2.99 2.41 34.15
CA ASP A 232 -2.89 3.60 34.99
C ASP A 232 -2.44 4.87 34.24
N GLY A 233 -2.06 4.75 32.96
CA GLY A 233 -1.58 5.85 32.11
C GLY A 233 -0.19 6.39 32.47
N LEU A 234 0.54 5.74 33.39
CA LEU A 234 1.83 6.25 33.89
C LEU A 234 3.05 5.70 33.14
N SER A 235 2.87 4.65 32.33
CA SER A 235 3.93 3.96 31.62
C SER A 235 3.55 3.64 30.16
N LEU A 236 4.56 3.50 29.32
CA LEU A 236 4.46 2.95 27.98
C LEU A 236 5.33 1.70 27.86
N ALA A 237 4.75 0.60 27.38
CA ALA A 237 5.51 -0.55 26.90
C ALA A 237 5.72 -0.44 25.38
N TYR A 238 6.86 -0.90 24.87
CA TYR A 238 7.18 -0.84 23.45
C TYR A 238 8.29 -1.83 23.07
N PHE A 239 8.50 -2.03 21.76
CA PHE A 239 9.64 -2.77 21.24
C PHE A 239 10.77 -1.85 20.83
N ARG A 240 12.02 -2.29 21.01
CA ARG A 240 13.24 -1.63 20.56
C ARG A 240 14.11 -2.61 19.77
N PHE A 241 14.55 -2.19 18.58
CA PHE A 241 15.43 -2.90 17.67
C PHE A 241 16.78 -2.19 17.57
N ASN A 242 17.84 -2.85 18.01
CA ASN A 242 19.19 -2.32 17.87
C ASN A 242 19.70 -2.39 16.42
N GLU A 243 20.93 -1.93 16.19
CA GLU A 243 21.56 -1.93 14.86
C GLU A 243 21.71 -3.32 14.24
N SER A 244 21.88 -4.38 15.05
CA SER A 244 21.94 -5.78 14.57
C SER A 244 20.56 -6.39 14.30
N GLY A 245 19.47 -5.64 14.55
CA GLY A 245 18.10 -6.09 14.35
C GLY A 245 17.53 -6.93 15.49
N GLU A 246 18.23 -7.05 16.62
CA GLU A 246 17.73 -7.77 17.79
C GLU A 246 16.59 -6.99 18.45
N CYS A 247 15.45 -7.66 18.63
CA CYS A 247 14.27 -7.09 19.27
C CYS A 247 14.31 -7.26 20.79
N SER A 248 13.93 -6.21 21.51
CA SER A 248 13.72 -6.22 22.96
C SER A 248 12.44 -5.50 23.38
N VAL A 249 11.84 -5.97 24.47
CA VAL A 249 10.62 -5.38 25.06
C VAL A 249 11.03 -4.45 26.19
N HIS A 250 10.53 -3.22 26.18
CA HIS A 250 10.83 -2.19 27.18
C HIS A 250 9.56 -1.66 27.81
N VAL A 251 9.66 -1.23 29.06
CA VAL A 251 8.63 -0.50 29.80
C VAL A 251 9.26 0.78 30.35
N ARG A 252 8.69 1.92 29.95
CA ARG A 252 9.16 3.23 30.36
C ARG A 252 8.12 3.96 31.20
N GLU A 253 8.54 4.39 32.39
CA GLU A 253 7.78 5.27 33.27
C GLU A 253 7.84 6.72 32.75
N LEU A 254 6.70 7.36 32.50
CA LEU A 254 6.65 8.65 31.79
C LEU A 254 7.02 9.86 32.67
N ILE A 255 6.90 9.73 33.99
CA ILE A 255 7.22 10.80 34.95
C ILE A 255 8.70 10.76 35.34
N THR A 256 9.20 9.58 35.74
CA THR A 256 10.59 9.40 36.18
C THR A 256 11.56 9.24 35.00
N ASN A 257 11.02 8.97 33.81
CA ASN A 257 11.77 8.67 32.59
C ASN A 257 12.65 7.41 32.70
N ARG A 258 12.34 6.52 33.66
CA ARG A 258 13.04 5.24 33.83
C ARG A 258 12.60 4.30 32.71
N ASP A 259 13.58 3.70 32.02
CA ASP A 259 13.37 2.77 30.91
C ASP A 259 13.95 1.39 31.27
N ASN A 260 13.08 0.39 31.39
CA ASN A 260 13.47 -0.96 31.82
C ASN A 260 13.26 -1.96 30.67
N LYS A 261 14.32 -2.68 30.31
CA LYS A 261 14.24 -3.83 29.41
C LYS A 261 13.66 -5.04 30.16
N ILE A 262 12.57 -5.60 29.66
CA ILE A 262 11.83 -6.70 30.27
C ILE A 262 12.18 -8.06 29.64
N ASP A 263 12.37 -8.10 28.31
CA ASP A 263 12.69 -9.34 27.58
C ASP A 263 13.41 -9.05 26.24
N THR A 264 13.83 -10.12 25.56
CA THR A 264 14.41 -10.15 24.20
C THR A 264 13.69 -11.16 23.30
N GLY A 265 13.90 -11.02 21.99
CA GLY A 265 13.38 -11.96 20.99
C GLY A 265 11.92 -11.70 20.61
N CYS A 266 11.42 -10.49 20.87
CA CYS A 266 10.11 -10.08 20.36
C CYS A 266 10.05 -10.11 18.83
N MET A 267 8.85 -10.19 18.29
CA MET A 267 8.59 -10.16 16.85
C MET A 267 7.69 -8.98 16.49
N SER A 268 8.08 -8.23 15.46
CA SER A 268 7.27 -7.16 14.87
C SER A 268 7.47 -7.17 13.36
N ILE A 269 6.35 -7.14 12.64
CA ILE A 269 6.31 -7.15 11.17
C ILE A 269 5.72 -5.83 10.72
N GLY A 270 6.50 -5.03 9.99
CA GLY A 270 6.02 -3.78 9.40
C GLY A 270 5.27 -2.89 10.39
N TYR A 271 4.00 -2.61 10.07
CA TYR A 271 3.08 -1.76 10.81
C TYR A 271 2.13 -2.53 11.75
N LEU A 272 2.35 -3.83 11.98
CA LEU A 272 1.50 -4.62 12.89
C LEU A 272 1.75 -4.25 14.36
N HIS A 273 0.67 -4.16 15.14
CA HIS A 273 0.71 -3.92 16.58
C HIS A 273 0.69 -5.25 17.35
N SER A 274 1.80 -5.62 17.99
CA SER A 274 1.98 -6.97 18.58
C SER A 274 2.39 -6.98 20.05
N LEU A 275 1.98 -5.96 20.81
CA LEU A 275 2.26 -5.78 22.23
C LEU A 275 1.04 -5.16 22.92
N GLU A 276 0.62 -5.69 24.06
CA GLU A 276 -0.58 -5.20 24.75
C GLU A 276 -0.51 -5.37 26.27
N TRP A 277 -1.03 -4.40 27.02
CA TRP A 277 -1.18 -4.49 28.47
C TRP A 277 -2.52 -5.11 28.86
N SER A 278 -2.52 -6.00 29.84
CA SER A 278 -3.78 -6.50 30.40
C SER A 278 -4.54 -5.36 31.11
N PRO A 279 -5.88 -5.25 30.97
CA PRO A 279 -6.64 -4.19 31.60
C PRO A 279 -6.47 -4.08 33.13
N ASP A 280 -6.16 -5.19 33.81
CA ASP A 280 -5.88 -5.23 35.25
C ASP A 280 -4.47 -4.74 35.65
N GLY A 281 -3.60 -4.45 34.68
CA GLY A 281 -2.24 -3.97 34.91
C GLY A 281 -1.21 -5.05 35.24
N GLN A 282 -1.61 -6.31 35.42
CA GLN A 282 -0.75 -7.37 35.95
C GLN A 282 0.14 -8.04 34.91
N ARG A 283 -0.16 -7.89 33.62
CA ARG A 283 0.55 -8.59 32.54
C ARG A 283 0.81 -7.71 31.32
N LEU A 284 1.85 -8.06 30.59
CA LEU A 284 2.06 -7.69 29.19
C LEU A 284 1.97 -8.93 28.32
N ALA A 285 1.24 -8.86 27.21
CA ALA A 285 1.22 -9.87 26.15
C ALA A 285 2.01 -9.36 24.94
N TYR A 286 2.84 -10.21 24.32
CA TYR A 286 3.57 -9.84 23.11
C TYR A 286 3.93 -11.03 22.24
N ALA A 287 4.10 -10.78 20.95
CA ALA A 287 4.62 -11.75 20.01
C ALA A 287 6.13 -11.98 20.24
N LYS A 288 6.54 -13.25 20.32
CA LYS A 288 7.93 -13.68 20.50
C LYS A 288 8.31 -14.68 19.43
N SER A 289 9.42 -14.39 18.75
CA SER A 289 9.98 -15.25 17.71
C SER A 289 10.63 -16.49 18.34
N GLN A 290 10.36 -17.64 17.72
CA GLN A 290 11.04 -18.92 17.95
C GLN A 290 11.65 -19.38 16.62
N GLU A 291 12.40 -20.49 16.62
CA GLU A 291 13.17 -20.96 15.45
C GLU A 291 12.33 -21.12 14.18
N ASP A 292 11.11 -21.67 14.30
CA ASP A 292 10.23 -22.00 13.16
C ASP A 292 8.80 -21.44 13.28
N ARG A 293 8.52 -20.57 14.26
CA ARG A 293 7.18 -20.06 14.56
C ARG A 293 7.21 -18.77 15.38
N VAL A 294 6.07 -18.09 15.48
CA VAL A 294 5.89 -16.93 16.37
C VAL A 294 4.73 -17.21 17.32
N SER A 295 4.96 -17.11 18.63
CA SER A 295 3.94 -17.32 19.67
C SER A 295 3.67 -16.06 20.46
N ILE A 296 2.48 -15.94 21.04
CA ILE A 296 2.20 -14.92 22.05
C ILE A 296 2.66 -15.44 23.41
N VAL A 297 3.45 -14.64 24.12
CA VAL A 297 3.87 -14.89 25.50
C VAL A 297 3.30 -13.81 26.42
N THR A 298 3.17 -14.11 27.71
CA THR A 298 2.81 -13.12 28.73
C THR A 298 3.92 -12.93 29.75
N TYR A 299 4.25 -11.69 30.06
CA TYR A 299 5.08 -11.29 31.19
C TYR A 299 4.20 -10.88 32.37
N ARG A 300 4.46 -11.43 33.58
CA ARG A 300 3.78 -11.03 34.83
C ARG A 300 4.68 -10.10 35.64
N PHE A 301 4.19 -8.90 35.96
CA PHE A 301 4.98 -7.87 36.65
C PHE A 301 5.39 -8.27 38.08
N GLU A 302 4.51 -8.95 38.83
CA GLU A 302 4.77 -9.30 40.22
C GLU A 302 5.93 -10.29 40.39
N SER A 303 5.99 -11.31 39.53
CA SER A 303 6.99 -12.38 39.60
C SER A 303 8.15 -12.23 38.62
N ALA A 304 8.08 -11.26 37.71
CA ALA A 304 8.96 -11.13 36.55
C ALA A 304 9.03 -12.42 35.68
N GLU A 305 7.95 -13.18 35.64
CA GLU A 305 7.86 -14.46 34.92
C GLU A 305 7.35 -14.25 33.50
N ILE A 306 7.98 -14.91 32.53
CA ILE A 306 7.53 -14.97 31.13
C ILE A 306 7.04 -16.39 30.85
N SER A 307 5.79 -16.52 30.42
CA SER A 307 5.17 -17.81 30.09
C SER A 307 4.54 -17.78 28.69
N PRO A 308 4.66 -18.86 27.89
CA PRO A 308 3.89 -19.00 26.66
C PRO A 308 2.39 -18.90 26.93
N PHE A 309 1.67 -18.14 26.10
CA PHE A 309 0.23 -18.05 26.14
C PHE A 309 -0.40 -18.84 24.99
N THR A 310 0.17 -18.78 23.79
CA THR A 310 -0.25 -19.61 22.65
C THR A 310 0.79 -20.68 22.28
N PHE A 311 0.32 -21.70 21.54
CA PHE A 311 1.12 -22.84 21.09
C PHE A 311 0.90 -23.11 19.59
N PRO A 312 1.40 -22.23 18.70
CA PRO A 312 1.29 -22.41 17.26
C PRO A 312 2.13 -23.60 16.77
N ALA A 313 1.77 -24.18 15.62
CA ALA A 313 2.56 -25.18 14.91
C ALA A 313 3.76 -24.55 14.19
N ALA A 314 4.62 -25.40 13.59
CA ALA A 314 5.73 -24.93 12.77
C ALA A 314 5.19 -24.16 11.54
N GLY A 315 5.76 -23.00 11.24
CA GLY A 315 5.34 -22.11 10.16
C GLY A 315 4.11 -21.25 10.49
N GLU A 316 3.53 -21.39 11.69
CA GLU A 316 2.42 -20.54 12.15
C GLU A 316 2.94 -19.34 12.96
N GLU A 317 2.29 -18.19 12.77
CA GLU A 317 2.62 -16.94 13.45
C GLU A 317 1.40 -16.38 14.19
N ASP A 318 1.44 -16.37 15.52
CA ASP A 318 0.44 -15.71 16.37
C ASP A 318 0.86 -14.26 16.65
N LEU A 319 0.07 -13.32 16.14
CA LEU A 319 0.31 -11.87 16.10
C LEU A 319 -1.00 -11.12 16.41
N LEU A 320 -0.96 -9.78 16.47
CA LEU A 320 -2.14 -8.88 16.59
C LEU A 320 -3.11 -9.31 17.68
N MET A 321 -2.99 -8.76 18.89
CA MET A 321 -3.76 -9.22 20.05
C MET A 321 -4.53 -8.11 20.74
N SER A 322 -5.67 -8.48 21.33
CA SER A 322 -6.47 -7.59 22.19
C SER A 322 -7.05 -8.36 23.39
N TRP A 323 -6.93 -7.81 24.60
CA TRP A 323 -7.39 -8.39 25.86
C TRP A 323 -8.89 -8.17 26.04
N SER A 324 -9.55 -9.16 26.65
CA SER A 324 -10.88 -8.96 27.22
C SER A 324 -10.82 -8.03 28.43
N ALA A 325 -11.93 -7.32 28.70
CA ALA A 325 -12.04 -6.38 29.81
C ALA A 325 -11.69 -6.97 31.19
N ASP A 326 -11.99 -8.26 31.38
CA ASP A 326 -11.74 -9.00 32.62
C ASP A 326 -10.30 -9.56 32.71
N SER A 327 -9.45 -9.27 31.73
CA SER A 327 -8.07 -9.78 31.62
C SER A 327 -7.97 -11.31 31.61
N GLN A 328 -9.04 -12.02 31.24
CA GLN A 328 -9.08 -13.50 31.24
C GLN A 328 -8.88 -14.12 29.86
N GLN A 329 -9.03 -13.35 28.79
CA GLN A 329 -8.99 -13.83 27.41
C GLN A 329 -8.19 -12.87 26.53
N LEU A 330 -7.55 -13.43 25.51
CA LEU A 330 -6.94 -12.69 24.40
C LEU A 330 -7.61 -13.14 23.11
N VAL A 331 -8.05 -12.17 22.31
CA VAL A 331 -8.26 -12.39 20.89
C VAL A 331 -6.93 -12.18 20.16
N PHE A 332 -6.65 -12.99 19.15
CA PHE A 332 -5.41 -12.89 18.39
C PHE A 332 -5.56 -13.40 16.96
N VAL A 333 -4.64 -12.99 16.09
CA VAL A 333 -4.56 -13.47 14.71
C VAL A 333 -3.48 -14.52 14.59
N ARG A 334 -3.82 -15.66 14.00
CA ARG A 334 -2.86 -16.68 13.56
C ARG A 334 -2.71 -16.63 12.06
N SER A 335 -1.48 -16.47 11.58
CA SER A 335 -1.16 -16.39 10.16
C SER A 335 -0.27 -17.56 9.71
N VAL A 336 -0.50 -18.01 8.47
CA VAL A 336 0.33 -18.96 7.73
C VAL A 336 0.47 -18.45 6.31
N GLU A 337 1.68 -18.04 5.93
CA GLU A 337 1.91 -17.32 4.67
C GLU A 337 0.98 -16.09 4.55
N MET A 338 0.07 -16.10 3.57
CA MET A 338 -0.94 -15.05 3.39
C MET A 338 -2.28 -15.37 4.04
N LYS A 339 -2.47 -16.56 4.61
CA LYS A 339 -3.75 -16.91 5.24
C LYS A 339 -3.75 -16.48 6.69
N ALA A 340 -4.86 -15.91 7.14
CA ALA A 340 -5.07 -15.48 8.51
C ALA A 340 -6.36 -16.07 9.09
N LYS A 341 -6.37 -16.26 10.40
CA LYS A 341 -7.53 -16.70 11.18
C LYS A 341 -7.57 -15.92 12.49
N VAL A 342 -8.77 -15.58 12.95
CA VAL A 342 -8.95 -14.91 14.25
C VAL A 342 -9.38 -15.93 15.29
N PHE A 343 -8.66 -15.96 16.41
CA PHE A 343 -8.90 -16.86 17.53
C PHE A 343 -9.19 -16.05 18.80
N VAL A 344 -9.85 -16.71 19.76
CA VAL A 344 -9.89 -16.28 21.16
C VAL A 344 -9.35 -17.39 22.05
N LYS A 345 -8.53 -17.05 23.03
CA LYS A 345 -8.02 -18.00 24.02
C LYS A 345 -8.16 -17.44 25.42
N SER A 346 -8.66 -18.28 26.34
CA SER A 346 -8.68 -17.98 27.77
C SER A 346 -7.37 -18.42 28.44
N LEU A 347 -7.05 -17.81 29.58
CA LEU A 347 -5.97 -18.24 30.47
C LEU A 347 -6.06 -19.73 30.88
N THR A 348 -7.27 -20.31 30.91
CA THR A 348 -7.50 -21.67 31.42
C THR A 348 -7.95 -22.67 30.35
N GLN A 349 -8.33 -22.20 29.16
CA GLN A 349 -8.91 -23.02 28.10
C GLN A 349 -8.12 -22.89 26.80
N ASP A 350 -8.22 -23.88 25.93
CA ASP A 350 -7.58 -23.84 24.62
C ASP A 350 -8.18 -22.78 23.69
N ALA A 351 -7.43 -22.45 22.64
CA ALA A 351 -7.85 -21.46 21.66
C ALA A 351 -9.09 -21.95 20.87
N GLN A 352 -10.02 -21.03 20.65
CA GLN A 352 -11.25 -21.24 19.89
C GLN A 352 -11.22 -20.35 18.65
N LEU A 353 -11.54 -20.95 17.50
CA LEU A 353 -11.62 -20.23 16.22
C LEU A 353 -12.86 -19.35 16.17
N LEU A 354 -12.69 -18.08 15.81
CA LEU A 354 -13.76 -17.11 15.62
C LEU A 354 -14.03 -16.83 14.13
N VAL A 355 -12.99 -16.53 13.37
CA VAL A 355 -13.06 -16.19 11.93
C VAL A 355 -12.04 -17.02 11.17
N ASP A 356 -12.44 -17.56 10.01
CA ASP A 356 -11.62 -18.40 9.14
C ASP A 356 -11.68 -17.90 7.69
N GLY A 357 -10.67 -18.23 6.90
CA GLY A 357 -10.65 -17.95 5.45
C GLY A 357 -10.09 -16.58 5.05
N GLU A 358 -9.46 -15.83 5.95
CA GLU A 358 -8.92 -14.51 5.62
C GLU A 358 -7.62 -14.58 4.82
N THR A 359 -7.45 -13.69 3.83
CA THR A 359 -6.27 -13.61 2.94
C THR A 359 -5.21 -12.62 3.45
N MET A 360 -5.44 -12.00 4.61
CA MET A 360 -4.49 -11.29 5.48
C MET A 360 -5.32 -10.55 6.54
N VAL A 361 -4.83 -10.48 7.78
CA VAL A 361 -5.36 -9.56 8.80
C VAL A 361 -4.20 -8.75 9.35
N ILE A 362 -4.33 -7.42 9.32
CA ILE A 362 -3.21 -6.49 9.59
C ILE A 362 -3.47 -5.49 10.71
N GLY A 363 -4.62 -5.59 11.36
CA GLY A 363 -5.02 -4.79 12.51
C GLY A 363 -6.16 -5.51 13.21
N LEU A 364 -6.20 -5.44 14.54
CA LEU A 364 -7.20 -6.10 15.36
C LEU A 364 -7.37 -5.33 16.68
N GLU A 365 -8.62 -5.04 17.04
CA GLU A 365 -9.00 -4.35 18.27
C GLU A 365 -10.32 -4.92 18.82
N TRP A 366 -10.41 -5.09 20.14
CA TRP A 366 -11.65 -5.56 20.78
C TRP A 366 -12.35 -4.40 21.50
N ASP A 367 -13.52 -4.00 20.98
CA ASP A 367 -14.45 -3.18 21.73
C ASP A 367 -15.17 -4.02 22.78
N GLN A 368 -14.70 -3.84 24.01
CA GLN A 368 -15.18 -4.54 25.19
C GLN A 368 -16.61 -4.12 25.60
N GLN A 369 -17.06 -2.91 25.24
CA GLN A 369 -18.39 -2.42 25.63
C GLN A 369 -19.47 -3.05 24.73
N ALA A 370 -19.24 -3.05 23.41
CA ALA A 370 -20.13 -3.69 22.46
C ALA A 370 -19.91 -5.21 22.35
N ASN A 371 -18.79 -5.71 22.87
CA ASN A 371 -18.31 -7.08 22.68
C ASN A 371 -18.13 -7.42 21.19
N GLN A 372 -17.44 -6.53 20.48
CA GLN A 372 -17.23 -6.57 19.04
C GLN A 372 -15.74 -6.48 18.70
N ILE A 373 -15.28 -7.31 17.77
CA ILE A 373 -13.88 -7.30 17.30
C ILE A 373 -13.84 -6.55 15.98
N TYR A 374 -13.03 -5.50 15.92
CA TYR A 374 -12.71 -4.78 14.70
C TYR A 374 -11.40 -5.34 14.15
N PHE A 375 -11.36 -5.67 12.86
CA PHE A 375 -10.12 -6.10 12.24
C PHE A 375 -10.04 -5.68 10.78
N ASN A 376 -8.81 -5.55 10.28
CA ASN A 376 -8.59 -5.27 8.87
C ASN A 376 -8.61 -6.55 8.05
N ALA A 377 -9.40 -6.58 6.99
CA ALA A 377 -9.47 -7.72 6.08
C ALA A 377 -9.16 -7.28 4.64
N LEU A 378 -8.47 -8.12 3.88
CA LEU A 378 -8.24 -7.86 2.45
C LEU A 378 -9.51 -8.20 1.65
N ARG A 379 -10.07 -7.20 0.97
CA ARG A 379 -11.23 -7.32 0.07
C ARG A 379 -10.91 -6.57 -1.24
N ASP A 380 -11.11 -7.21 -2.38
CA ASP A 380 -10.92 -6.60 -3.70
C ASP A 380 -9.58 -5.85 -3.89
N GLY A 381 -8.51 -6.37 -3.28
CA GLY A 381 -7.16 -5.78 -3.36
C GLY A 381 -6.89 -4.61 -2.41
N SER A 382 -7.85 -4.22 -1.55
CA SER A 382 -7.70 -3.18 -0.53
C SER A 382 -8.04 -3.70 0.87
N PHE A 383 -7.50 -3.06 1.90
CA PHE A 383 -7.88 -3.39 3.28
C PHE A 383 -9.09 -2.59 3.72
N VAL A 384 -10.11 -3.29 4.20
CA VAL A 384 -11.31 -2.72 4.80
C VAL A 384 -11.31 -3.00 6.30
N ILE A 385 -12.14 -2.30 7.07
CA ILE A 385 -12.40 -2.63 8.47
C ILE A 385 -13.73 -3.37 8.53
N GLU A 386 -13.70 -4.58 9.10
CA GLU A 386 -14.88 -5.40 9.38
C GLU A 386 -15.09 -5.54 10.90
N ILE A 387 -16.32 -5.87 11.27
CA ILE A 387 -16.71 -6.20 12.65
C ILE A 387 -17.10 -7.67 12.73
N PHE A 388 -16.53 -8.38 13.71
CA PHE A 388 -17.07 -9.63 14.20
C PHE A 388 -17.79 -9.41 15.53
N ASP A 389 -19.10 -9.64 15.55
CA ASP A 389 -19.92 -9.55 16.76
C ASP A 389 -19.85 -10.86 17.56
N MET A 390 -19.29 -10.82 18.77
CA MET A 390 -19.03 -12.04 19.56
C MET A 390 -20.30 -12.75 20.03
N GLY A 391 -21.42 -12.02 20.18
CA GLY A 391 -22.69 -12.59 20.65
C GLY A 391 -23.42 -13.34 19.54
N SER A 392 -23.62 -12.66 18.41
CA SER A 392 -24.32 -13.21 17.24
C SER A 392 -23.43 -14.05 16.33
N LYS A 393 -22.11 -13.95 16.48
CA LYS A 393 -21.08 -14.57 15.62
C LYS A 393 -21.23 -14.19 14.15
N LYS A 394 -21.63 -12.94 13.90
CA LYS A 394 -21.79 -12.40 12.55
C LYS A 394 -20.64 -11.46 12.19
N LEU A 395 -20.24 -11.55 10.93
CA LEU A 395 -19.31 -10.63 10.29
C LEU A 395 -20.11 -9.52 9.57
N MET A 396 -19.65 -8.29 9.65
CA MET A 396 -20.29 -7.11 9.06
C MET A 396 -19.24 -6.14 8.54
N ASP A 397 -19.49 -5.51 7.40
CA ASP A 397 -18.68 -4.40 6.91
C ASP A 397 -18.84 -3.18 7.83
N PHE A 398 -17.76 -2.47 8.09
CA PHE A 398 -17.78 -1.29 8.95
C PHE A 398 -17.30 -0.02 8.27
N HIS A 399 -16.10 -0.04 7.70
CA HIS A 399 -15.49 1.15 7.13
C HIS A 399 -14.52 0.79 6.01
N HIS A 400 -14.65 1.51 4.90
CA HIS A 400 -13.80 1.36 3.72
C HIS A 400 -12.99 2.63 3.56
N ASP A 401 -11.70 2.46 3.32
CA ASP A 401 -10.79 3.54 3.03
C ASP A 401 -9.59 2.98 2.28
N ASP A 402 -8.85 3.85 1.60
CA ASP A 402 -7.65 3.42 0.91
C ASP A 402 -6.56 3.09 1.95
N THR A 403 -5.86 1.97 1.75
CA THR A 403 -4.59 1.65 2.44
C THR A 403 -4.61 1.76 3.98
N ILE A 404 -5.70 1.30 4.60
CA ILE A 404 -5.85 1.23 6.06
C ILE A 404 -4.88 0.21 6.65
N SER A 405 -4.20 0.60 7.73
CA SER A 405 -3.44 -0.31 8.59
C SER A 405 -3.58 0.08 10.06
N SER A 406 -3.15 -0.80 10.97
CA SER A 406 -3.00 -0.57 12.41
C SER A 406 -4.24 0.05 13.07
N LEU A 407 -5.01 -0.74 13.81
CA LEU A 407 -6.16 -0.24 14.56
C LEU A 407 -5.77 0.16 15.99
N ALA A 408 -6.44 1.16 16.55
CA ALA A 408 -6.38 1.51 17.96
C ALA A 408 -7.73 2.08 18.43
N LEU A 409 -8.24 1.60 19.56
CA LEU A 409 -9.57 2.00 20.05
C LEU A 409 -9.50 3.03 21.19
N ASN A 410 -10.25 4.13 21.05
CA ASN A 410 -10.56 5.02 22.18
C ASN A 410 -11.90 4.62 22.81
N TYR A 411 -11.83 3.89 23.93
CA TYR A 411 -13.03 3.40 24.63
C TYR A 411 -13.93 4.52 25.17
N GLY A 412 -13.36 5.68 25.51
CA GLY A 412 -14.08 6.82 26.09
C GLY A 412 -14.88 7.60 25.07
N THR A 413 -14.29 7.91 23.91
CA THR A 413 -14.96 8.64 22.84
C THR A 413 -15.74 7.73 21.90
N GLN A 414 -15.44 6.43 21.91
CA GLN A 414 -15.94 5.42 20.96
C GLN A 414 -15.52 5.77 19.53
N GLU A 415 -14.22 5.99 19.36
CA GLU A 415 -13.56 6.26 18.08
C GLU A 415 -12.49 5.22 17.81
N LEU A 416 -12.47 4.71 16.58
CA LEU A 416 -11.44 3.81 16.09
C LEU A 416 -10.42 4.63 15.29
N TYR A 417 -9.16 4.51 15.67
CA TYR A 417 -8.04 5.14 15.02
C TYR A 417 -7.38 4.15 14.09
N TYR A 418 -6.92 4.62 12.93
CA TYR A 418 -6.21 3.81 11.95
C TYR A 418 -5.23 4.66 11.14
N SER A 419 -4.22 4.01 10.56
CA SER A 419 -3.23 4.69 9.71
C SER A 419 -3.62 4.55 8.25
N ARG A 420 -3.46 5.62 7.46
CA ARG A 420 -3.68 5.61 6.01
C ARG A 420 -2.34 5.79 5.30
N HIS A 421 -1.90 4.78 4.55
CA HIS A 421 -0.59 4.83 3.88
C HIS A 421 -0.67 5.39 2.47
N ILE A 422 0.11 6.42 2.17
CA ILE A 422 0.32 6.90 0.81
C ILE A 422 1.71 6.46 0.37
N ALA A 423 1.73 5.43 -0.48
CA ALA A 423 2.96 4.96 -1.11
C ALA A 423 2.89 5.22 -2.61
N GLN A 424 3.74 6.12 -3.09
CA GLN A 424 3.97 6.36 -4.51
C GLN A 424 5.41 6.04 -4.85
N GLU A 425 5.59 5.32 -5.94
CA GLU A 425 6.90 5.07 -6.54
C GLU A 425 6.76 5.33 -8.02
N HIS A 426 7.86 5.74 -8.63
CA HIS A 426 7.83 6.16 -10.02
C HIS A 426 9.08 5.71 -10.74
N ILE A 427 8.99 5.69 -12.06
CA ILE A 427 10.11 5.32 -12.93
C ILE A 427 10.63 6.59 -13.58
N THR A 428 11.96 6.74 -13.60
CA THR A 428 12.63 7.80 -14.36
C THR A 428 13.48 7.19 -15.46
N ILE A 429 13.58 7.89 -16.59
CA ILE A 429 14.59 7.65 -17.61
C ILE A 429 15.61 8.77 -17.46
N ARG A 430 16.85 8.40 -17.15
CA ARG A 430 17.93 9.31 -16.82
C ARG A 430 19.09 9.17 -17.79
N SER A 431 19.82 10.25 -17.97
CA SER A 431 21.12 10.25 -18.65
C SER A 431 22.10 9.39 -17.86
N LEU A 432 22.83 8.52 -18.57
CA LEU A 432 23.86 7.68 -17.96
C LEU A 432 25.11 8.45 -17.54
N THR A 433 25.33 9.65 -18.09
CA THR A 433 26.58 10.41 -17.87
C THR A 433 26.49 11.41 -16.73
N ASP A 434 25.29 11.91 -16.41
CA ASP A 434 25.10 12.95 -15.40
C ASP A 434 23.83 12.76 -14.54
N GLY A 435 23.07 11.69 -14.76
CA GLY A 435 21.88 11.35 -13.98
C GLY A 435 20.67 12.27 -14.22
N GLN A 436 20.74 13.21 -15.18
CA GLN A 436 19.66 14.14 -15.50
C GLN A 436 18.40 13.40 -15.96
N VAL A 437 17.24 13.83 -15.47
CA VAL A 437 15.94 13.22 -15.82
C VAL A 437 15.53 13.65 -17.23
N HIS A 438 15.39 12.69 -18.14
CA HIS A 438 14.81 12.90 -19.47
C HIS A 438 13.29 12.70 -19.49
N ARG A 439 12.80 11.69 -18.77
CA ARG A 439 11.38 11.35 -18.72
C ARG A 439 11.05 10.80 -17.33
N GLN A 440 9.86 11.12 -16.84
CA GLN A 440 9.31 10.51 -15.63
C GLN A 440 7.97 9.85 -15.94
N LEU A 441 7.80 8.63 -15.46
CA LEU A 441 6.58 7.84 -15.51
C LEU A 441 6.09 7.74 -14.06
N ALA A 442 5.03 8.48 -13.74
CA ALA A 442 4.42 8.47 -12.42
C ALA A 442 2.90 8.35 -12.54
N SER A 443 2.30 7.72 -11.54
CA SER A 443 0.86 7.65 -11.31
C SER A 443 0.56 7.91 -9.84
N SER A 444 -0.70 7.81 -9.42
CA SER A 444 -1.10 7.82 -8.00
C SER A 444 -0.75 6.51 -7.28
N SER A 445 0.01 5.63 -7.91
CA SER A 445 0.30 4.26 -7.48
C SER A 445 1.81 4.01 -7.50
N ARG A 446 2.23 2.79 -7.17
CA ARG A 446 3.64 2.40 -7.19
C ARG A 446 3.99 1.84 -8.55
N ASP A 447 4.73 2.61 -9.34
CA ASP A 447 5.25 2.20 -10.64
C ASP A 447 6.72 1.81 -10.50
N MET A 448 7.06 0.55 -10.76
CA MET A 448 8.37 -0.01 -10.42
C MET A 448 8.92 -0.91 -11.52
N PHE A 449 10.24 -1.06 -11.49
CA PHE A 449 11.01 -2.03 -12.26
C PHE A 449 10.79 -1.96 -13.76
N GLY A 450 10.83 -0.72 -14.30
CA GLY A 450 10.68 -0.48 -15.72
C GLY A 450 11.79 -1.12 -16.55
N GLN A 451 11.40 -1.71 -17.67
CA GLN A 451 12.26 -2.30 -18.70
C GLN A 451 11.95 -1.64 -20.03
N ALA A 452 12.97 -1.13 -20.70
CA ALA A 452 12.78 -0.52 -22.02
C ALA A 452 12.66 -1.58 -23.12
N VAL A 453 11.74 -1.33 -24.04
CA VAL A 453 11.60 -2.08 -25.28
C VAL A 453 12.44 -1.38 -26.33
N MET A 454 13.65 -1.89 -26.59
CA MET A 454 14.65 -1.21 -27.44
C MET A 454 14.14 -0.82 -28.83
N SER A 455 13.24 -1.61 -29.41
CA SER A 455 12.68 -1.38 -30.75
C SER A 455 11.66 -0.24 -30.81
N THR A 456 10.99 0.09 -29.71
CA THR A 456 9.89 1.08 -29.68
C THR A 456 10.11 2.23 -28.71
N GLY A 457 10.98 2.06 -27.70
CA GLY A 457 11.11 2.99 -26.58
C GLY A 457 9.97 2.91 -25.56
N ASP A 458 9.05 1.94 -25.70
CA ASP A 458 8.02 1.67 -24.69
C ASP A 458 8.67 1.14 -23.41
N ILE A 459 7.99 1.33 -22.27
CA ILE A 459 8.48 0.82 -20.97
C ILE A 459 7.48 -0.23 -20.46
N LEU A 460 7.94 -1.46 -20.27
CA LEU A 460 7.20 -2.51 -19.55
C LEU A 460 7.53 -2.42 -18.06
N PHE A 461 6.54 -2.38 -17.18
CA PHE A 461 6.75 -2.15 -15.76
C PHE A 461 5.67 -2.78 -14.89
N LEU A 462 5.93 -2.87 -13.59
CA LEU A 462 4.96 -3.31 -12.59
C LEU A 462 4.23 -2.12 -11.99
N SER A 463 2.91 -2.25 -11.82
CA SER A 463 2.09 -1.24 -11.14
C SER A 463 0.93 -1.86 -10.40
N ASN A 464 0.63 -1.31 -9.22
CA ASN A 464 -0.55 -1.65 -8.43
C ASN A 464 -1.76 -0.74 -8.70
N ARG A 465 -1.74 0.05 -9.78
CA ARG A 465 -2.80 1.02 -10.11
C ARG A 465 -4.19 0.43 -10.40
N SER A 466 -4.30 -0.89 -10.54
CA SER A 466 -5.56 -1.63 -10.67
C SER A 466 -6.02 -2.28 -9.37
N GLY A 467 -5.39 -1.97 -8.23
CA GLY A 467 -5.67 -2.59 -6.92
C GLY A 467 -4.76 -3.79 -6.62
N THR A 468 -4.32 -4.54 -7.64
CA THR A 468 -3.34 -5.62 -7.54
C THR A 468 -2.07 -5.29 -8.32
N TRP A 469 -0.96 -5.94 -7.98
CA TRP A 469 0.27 -5.87 -8.78
C TRP A 469 0.04 -6.51 -10.14
N GLU A 470 0.19 -5.72 -11.20
CA GLU A 470 -0.04 -6.15 -12.58
C GLU A 470 1.07 -5.59 -13.49
N LEU A 471 1.21 -6.17 -14.69
CA LEU A 471 2.11 -5.68 -15.71
C LEU A 471 1.44 -4.64 -16.59
N TRP A 472 2.17 -3.56 -16.84
CA TRP A 472 1.72 -2.43 -17.63
C TRP A 472 2.77 -2.06 -18.68
N LEU A 473 2.29 -1.68 -19.85
CA LEU A 473 3.11 -1.13 -20.92
C LEU A 473 2.84 0.36 -21.05
N LYS A 474 3.86 1.20 -20.85
CA LYS A 474 3.81 2.63 -21.11
C LYS A 474 4.24 2.88 -22.54
N GLN A 475 3.32 3.35 -23.36
CA GLN A 475 3.59 3.87 -24.69
C GLN A 475 3.71 5.41 -24.62
N GLU A 476 3.85 6.09 -25.75
CA GLU A 476 4.15 7.53 -25.79
C GLU A 476 3.16 8.34 -24.93
N THR A 477 1.86 8.14 -25.13
CA THR A 477 0.80 8.91 -24.45
C THR A 477 0.02 8.11 -23.41
N ASP A 478 -0.17 6.81 -23.60
CA ASP A 478 -1.06 5.98 -22.79
C ASP A 478 -0.31 4.86 -22.05
N SER A 479 -1.00 4.22 -21.12
CA SER A 479 -0.53 3.03 -20.42
C SER A 479 -1.57 1.93 -20.59
N LYS A 480 -1.12 0.75 -21.03
CA LYS A 480 -1.99 -0.41 -21.24
C LYS A 480 -1.65 -1.50 -20.24
N GLN A 481 -2.65 -1.96 -19.50
CA GLN A 481 -2.56 -3.13 -18.65
C GLN A 481 -2.44 -4.40 -19.49
N LEU A 482 -1.47 -5.25 -19.20
CA LEU A 482 -1.20 -6.50 -19.92
C LEU A 482 -1.70 -7.74 -19.18
N THR A 483 -1.71 -7.72 -17.85
CA THR A 483 -2.21 -8.80 -16.99
C THR A 483 -3.39 -8.32 -16.14
N ARG A 484 -4.36 -9.21 -15.89
CA ARG A 484 -5.57 -8.91 -15.10
C ARG A 484 -5.97 -10.14 -14.31
N GLU A 485 -5.77 -10.13 -12.99
CA GLU A 485 -6.20 -11.20 -12.08
C GLU A 485 -5.66 -12.59 -12.48
N GLN A 486 -4.49 -12.63 -13.11
CA GLN A 486 -3.86 -13.87 -13.58
C GLN A 486 -2.95 -14.51 -12.52
N GLY A 487 -2.87 -13.90 -11.32
CA GLY A 487 -2.00 -14.31 -10.23
C GLY A 487 -1.04 -13.20 -9.83
N LEU A 488 -0.09 -13.53 -8.95
CA LEU A 488 0.95 -12.58 -8.53
C LEU A 488 2.05 -12.51 -9.59
N VAL A 489 2.24 -11.35 -10.19
CA VAL A 489 3.31 -11.12 -11.18
C VAL A 489 4.60 -10.61 -10.51
N SER A 490 5.75 -11.00 -11.08
CA SER A 490 7.08 -10.55 -10.65
C SER A 490 7.75 -9.66 -11.69
N ILE A 491 9.02 -9.30 -11.44
CA ILE A 491 9.77 -8.34 -12.26
C ILE A 491 9.94 -8.87 -13.71
N PRO A 492 9.44 -8.16 -14.74
CA PRO A 492 9.50 -8.62 -16.13
C PRO A 492 10.89 -8.47 -16.72
N ALA A 493 11.25 -9.31 -17.69
CA ALA A 493 12.39 -9.11 -18.59
C ALA A 493 11.91 -8.92 -20.02
N VAL A 494 12.53 -8.01 -20.76
CA VAL A 494 12.24 -7.75 -22.17
C VAL A 494 13.35 -8.35 -23.03
N SER A 495 12.99 -8.97 -24.15
CA SER A 495 13.96 -9.51 -25.10
C SER A 495 14.77 -8.37 -25.73
N PRO A 496 16.11 -8.49 -25.83
CA PRO A 496 16.95 -7.46 -26.44
C PRO A 496 16.80 -7.38 -27.97
N VAL A 497 16.27 -8.42 -28.62
CA VAL A 497 16.26 -8.56 -30.09
C VAL A 497 14.87 -8.45 -30.72
N ASN A 498 13.80 -8.62 -29.94
CA ASN A 498 12.44 -8.66 -30.46
C ASN A 498 11.40 -8.23 -29.41
N ASN A 499 10.11 -8.21 -29.77
CA ASN A 499 9.03 -7.73 -28.89
C ASN A 499 8.51 -8.79 -27.89
N GLN A 500 9.32 -9.80 -27.54
CA GLN A 500 8.99 -10.78 -26.50
C GLN A 500 9.36 -10.25 -25.12
N PHE A 501 8.67 -10.76 -24.11
CA PHE A 501 9.02 -10.56 -22.72
C PHE A 501 8.78 -11.85 -21.94
N ALA A 502 9.51 -12.02 -20.85
CA ALA A 502 9.40 -13.15 -19.94
C ALA A 502 9.10 -12.63 -18.53
N ILE A 503 8.19 -13.31 -17.83
CA ILE A 503 7.78 -12.96 -16.46
C ILE A 503 7.64 -14.24 -15.65
N ALA A 504 8.00 -14.20 -14.38
CA ALA A 504 7.54 -15.23 -13.45
C ALA A 504 6.21 -14.76 -12.82
N MET A 505 5.22 -15.65 -12.77
CA MET A 505 3.89 -15.36 -12.23
C MET A 505 3.44 -16.55 -11.39
N LYS A 506 2.78 -16.31 -10.26
CA LYS A 506 2.17 -17.35 -9.41
C LYS A 506 0.66 -17.41 -9.67
N PRO A 507 0.17 -18.36 -10.47
CA PRO A 507 -1.27 -18.55 -10.68
C PRO A 507 -1.99 -18.86 -9.36
N ALA A 508 -3.27 -18.51 -9.25
CA ALA A 508 -4.05 -18.66 -8.02
C ALA A 508 -4.11 -20.09 -7.46
N GLN A 509 -3.96 -21.11 -8.31
CA GLN A 509 -3.99 -22.53 -7.92
C GLN A 509 -2.59 -23.13 -7.72
N SER A 510 -1.53 -22.36 -7.96
CA SER A 510 -0.14 -22.82 -7.87
C SER A 510 0.50 -22.37 -6.57
N LEU A 511 1.32 -23.23 -5.97
CA LEU A 511 2.15 -22.87 -4.82
C LEU A 511 3.42 -22.13 -5.23
N ASN A 512 3.83 -22.27 -6.50
CA ASN A 512 5.08 -21.77 -7.05
C ASN A 512 4.84 -20.71 -8.12
N TYR A 513 5.81 -19.83 -8.32
CA TYR A 513 5.87 -19.00 -9.52
C TYR A 513 6.32 -19.86 -10.69
N GLU A 514 5.61 -19.71 -11.80
CA GLU A 514 5.85 -20.35 -13.09
C GLU A 514 6.35 -19.31 -14.10
N LEU A 515 7.11 -19.74 -15.10
CA LEU A 515 7.70 -18.85 -16.10
C LEU A 515 6.80 -18.74 -17.32
N PHE A 516 6.45 -17.51 -17.70
CA PHE A 516 5.60 -17.22 -18.86
C PHE A 516 6.34 -16.37 -19.88
N LEU A 517 6.09 -16.65 -21.16
CA LEU A 517 6.52 -15.86 -22.29
C LEU A 517 5.32 -15.11 -22.90
N GLY A 518 5.48 -13.82 -23.16
CA GLY A 518 4.50 -12.98 -23.80
C GLY A 518 5.06 -12.21 -24.99
N ARG A 519 4.17 -11.52 -25.72
CA ARG A 519 4.54 -10.64 -26.84
C ARG A 519 3.87 -9.28 -26.72
N LEU A 520 4.63 -8.20 -26.87
CA LEU A 520 4.12 -6.83 -26.81
C LEU A 520 3.41 -6.45 -28.14
N PRO A 521 2.37 -5.60 -28.10
CA PRO A 521 1.84 -4.87 -26.94
C PRO A 521 0.63 -5.52 -26.24
N GLY A 522 0.40 -6.83 -26.37
CA GLY A 522 -0.78 -7.47 -25.74
C GLY A 522 -1.08 -8.90 -26.20
N GLY A 523 -0.05 -9.68 -26.51
CA GLY A 523 -0.17 -11.10 -26.82
C GLY A 523 -0.53 -11.92 -25.58
N LYS A 524 -1.11 -13.10 -25.81
CA LYS A 524 -1.42 -14.08 -24.76
C LYS A 524 -0.12 -14.56 -24.11
N LEU A 525 -0.13 -14.68 -22.78
CA LEU A 525 0.95 -15.33 -22.03
C LEU A 525 0.91 -16.84 -22.26
N MET A 526 2.08 -17.42 -22.53
CA MET A 526 2.30 -18.84 -22.71
C MET A 526 3.18 -19.35 -21.58
N SER A 527 2.72 -20.35 -20.83
CA SER A 527 3.55 -21.00 -19.82
C SER A 527 4.69 -21.77 -20.49
N LEU A 528 5.88 -21.74 -19.89
CA LEU A 528 7.01 -22.56 -20.31
C LEU A 528 6.99 -23.85 -19.50
N GLU A 529 6.79 -24.95 -20.21
CA GLU A 529 6.69 -26.29 -19.63
C GLU A 529 8.08 -26.86 -19.28
N GLY A 530 8.08 -27.88 -18.41
CA GLY A 530 9.30 -28.62 -18.06
C GLY A 530 10.24 -27.90 -17.10
N ILE A 531 9.73 -26.91 -16.37
CA ILE A 531 10.46 -26.18 -15.34
C ILE A 531 9.80 -26.43 -13.98
N ASP A 532 10.51 -27.14 -13.10
CA ASP A 532 10.04 -27.41 -11.75
C ASP A 532 10.46 -26.29 -10.75
N GLY A 533 9.93 -26.34 -9.54
CA GLY A 533 10.27 -25.42 -8.44
C GLY A 533 9.61 -24.03 -8.51
N ASP A 534 9.97 -23.17 -7.56
CA ASP A 534 9.57 -21.75 -7.51
C ASP A 534 10.54 -20.92 -8.35
N ILE A 535 10.04 -20.23 -9.39
CA ILE A 535 10.85 -19.51 -10.37
C ILE A 535 10.83 -18.00 -10.11
N ARG A 536 11.99 -17.35 -10.17
CA ARG A 536 12.12 -15.89 -10.00
C ARG A 536 13.12 -15.28 -10.99
N ASN A 537 13.07 -13.96 -11.09
CA ASN A 537 14.12 -13.11 -11.65
C ASN A 537 14.57 -13.48 -13.08
N PRO A 538 13.64 -13.57 -14.07
CA PRO A 538 14.01 -13.90 -15.43
C PRO A 538 14.88 -12.81 -16.08
N SER A 539 15.74 -13.20 -17.01
CA SER A 539 16.46 -12.35 -17.97
C SER A 539 16.68 -13.10 -19.29
N PHE A 540 16.93 -12.38 -20.38
CA PHE A 540 17.20 -12.98 -21.69
C PHE A 540 18.70 -13.07 -21.96
N SER A 541 19.11 -14.08 -22.74
CA SER A 541 20.38 -14.04 -23.45
C SER A 541 20.40 -12.87 -24.45
N ARG A 542 21.60 -12.43 -24.84
CA ARG A 542 21.81 -11.30 -25.74
C ARG A 542 21.22 -11.52 -27.12
N ASP A 543 21.24 -12.77 -27.60
CA ASP A 543 20.63 -13.17 -28.87
C ASP A 543 19.11 -13.45 -28.76
N GLY A 544 18.55 -13.41 -27.53
CA GLY A 544 17.16 -13.69 -27.24
C GLY A 544 16.71 -15.13 -27.45
N THR A 545 17.63 -16.08 -27.61
CA THR A 545 17.30 -17.51 -27.81
C THR A 545 17.15 -18.28 -26.50
N GLN A 546 17.61 -17.72 -25.39
CA GLN A 546 17.62 -18.35 -24.07
C GLN A 546 17.08 -17.41 -22.99
N LEU A 547 16.64 -18.00 -21.89
CA LEU A 547 16.25 -17.30 -20.66
C LEU A 547 17.11 -17.80 -19.49
N TYR A 548 17.60 -16.87 -18.68
CA TYR A 548 18.18 -17.17 -17.37
C TYR A 548 17.15 -16.84 -16.28
N PHE A 549 17.07 -17.64 -15.24
CA PHE A 549 16.14 -17.44 -14.12
C PHE A 549 16.67 -18.17 -12.88
N SER A 550 16.26 -17.73 -11.69
CA SER A 550 16.55 -18.46 -10.45
C SER A 550 15.41 -19.42 -10.11
N SER A 551 15.74 -20.65 -9.70
CA SER A 551 14.76 -21.63 -9.22
C SER A 551 15.32 -22.45 -8.05
N ASN A 552 14.45 -23.02 -7.23
CA ASN A 552 14.79 -23.98 -6.18
C ASN A 552 14.55 -25.45 -6.59
N MET A 553 14.42 -25.75 -7.88
CA MET A 553 14.07 -27.10 -8.38
C MET A 553 15.01 -28.22 -7.94
N ALA A 554 16.27 -27.91 -7.60
CA ALA A 554 17.23 -28.88 -7.07
C ALA A 554 17.27 -28.94 -5.51
N GLY A 555 16.26 -28.39 -4.84
CA GLY A 555 16.18 -28.30 -3.38
C GLY A 555 16.95 -27.12 -2.76
N LYS A 556 17.73 -26.39 -3.57
CA LYS A 556 18.39 -25.12 -3.22
C LYS A 556 18.26 -24.13 -4.36
N TRP A 557 18.32 -22.84 -4.05
CA TRP A 557 18.29 -21.79 -5.06
C TRP A 557 19.52 -21.85 -5.97
N GLY A 558 19.31 -21.65 -7.26
CA GLY A 558 20.36 -21.57 -8.27
C GLY A 558 19.86 -20.93 -9.55
N ILE A 559 20.77 -20.57 -10.45
CA ILE A 559 20.44 -20.00 -11.76
C ILE A 559 20.43 -21.11 -12.79
N TYR A 560 19.35 -21.12 -13.56
CA TYR A 560 19.10 -22.06 -14.63
C TYR A 560 18.96 -21.32 -15.95
N ARG A 561 19.29 -22.03 -17.03
CA ARG A 561 19.14 -21.59 -18.40
C ARG A 561 18.06 -22.42 -19.08
N TYR A 562 17.09 -21.76 -19.71
CA TYR A 562 16.10 -22.38 -20.59
C TYR A 562 16.38 -22.00 -22.04
N THR A 563 16.56 -22.99 -22.92
CA THR A 563 16.74 -22.77 -24.36
C THR A 563 15.40 -22.85 -25.07
N LEU A 564 14.94 -21.74 -25.66
CA LEU A 564 13.58 -21.62 -26.21
C LEU A 564 13.28 -22.60 -27.35
N ALA A 565 14.28 -22.90 -28.19
CA ALA A 565 14.08 -23.75 -29.37
C ALA A 565 13.98 -25.25 -29.04
N SER A 566 14.67 -25.68 -27.98
CA SER A 566 14.73 -27.09 -27.57
C SER A 566 13.93 -27.40 -26.31
N GLU A 567 13.35 -26.37 -25.68
CA GLU A 567 12.61 -26.45 -24.41
C GLU A 567 13.44 -27.14 -23.29
N LYS A 568 14.76 -26.91 -23.30
CA LYS A 568 15.70 -27.59 -22.41
C LYS A 568 16.11 -26.66 -21.26
N VAL A 569 16.01 -27.17 -20.03
CA VAL A 569 16.52 -26.54 -18.80
C VAL A 569 17.89 -27.11 -18.45
N GLU A 570 18.82 -26.24 -18.08
CA GLU A 570 20.16 -26.59 -17.60
C GLU A 570 20.53 -25.76 -16.36
N ALA A 571 21.15 -26.37 -15.36
CA ALA A 571 21.72 -25.65 -14.23
C ALA A 571 23.01 -24.94 -14.65
N VAL A 572 23.18 -23.69 -14.22
CA VAL A 572 24.34 -22.86 -14.61
C VAL A 572 25.15 -22.42 -13.40
N VAL A 573 24.48 -21.92 -12.36
CA VAL A 573 25.13 -21.41 -11.15
C VAL A 573 24.41 -21.95 -9.91
N GLU A 574 25.18 -22.45 -8.95
CA GLU A 574 24.66 -22.79 -7.62
C GLU A 574 24.54 -21.53 -6.74
N ASP A 575 23.48 -21.45 -5.92
CA ASP A 575 23.24 -20.36 -4.96
C ASP A 575 23.09 -18.96 -5.60
N GLY A 576 22.84 -18.90 -6.90
CA GLY A 576 22.64 -17.67 -7.66
C GLY A 576 21.19 -17.16 -7.62
N LYS A 577 21.02 -15.84 -7.71
CA LYS A 577 19.72 -15.14 -7.57
C LYS A 577 19.28 -14.39 -8.84
N TYR A 578 20.20 -13.77 -9.56
CA TYR A 578 19.93 -13.08 -10.82
C TYR A 578 21.18 -13.05 -11.69
N ALA A 579 21.00 -13.19 -13.01
CA ALA A 579 22.10 -13.15 -13.98
C ALA A 579 21.75 -12.31 -15.21
N ILE A 580 22.78 -11.77 -15.85
CA ILE A 580 22.75 -11.19 -17.20
C ILE A 580 23.94 -11.69 -18.00
N GLU A 581 23.77 -11.74 -19.33
CA GLU A 581 24.80 -12.21 -20.26
C GLU A 581 25.58 -11.04 -20.88
N ASP A 582 26.90 -11.21 -21.00
CA ASP A 582 27.79 -10.24 -21.63
C ASP A 582 27.87 -10.43 -23.16
N GLN A 583 28.85 -9.80 -23.83
CA GLN A 583 29.04 -9.96 -25.28
C GLN A 583 29.67 -11.29 -25.70
N GLN A 584 30.33 -12.00 -24.79
CA GLN A 584 31.07 -13.24 -25.05
C GLN A 584 30.29 -14.49 -24.58
N GLY A 585 29.10 -14.31 -24.03
CA GLY A 585 28.27 -15.39 -23.46
C GLY A 585 28.60 -15.71 -22.01
N GLY A 586 29.49 -14.94 -21.38
CA GLY A 586 29.75 -15.01 -19.95
C GLY A 586 28.61 -14.38 -19.15
N LEU A 587 28.49 -14.77 -17.88
CA LEU A 587 27.41 -14.34 -17.00
C LEU A 587 27.94 -13.48 -15.86
N TYR A 588 27.37 -12.28 -15.73
CA TYR A 588 27.40 -11.52 -14.48
C TYR A 588 26.21 -11.92 -13.63
N TYR A 589 26.42 -12.25 -12.36
CA TYR A 589 25.35 -12.71 -11.48
C TYR A 589 25.55 -12.31 -10.02
N SER A 590 24.45 -12.33 -9.26
CA SER A 590 24.43 -12.17 -7.81
C SER A 590 24.06 -13.48 -7.12
N LYS A 591 24.41 -13.61 -5.84
CA LYS A 591 24.09 -14.77 -4.99
C LYS A 591 23.05 -14.40 -3.95
N ASP A 592 22.32 -15.40 -3.45
CA ASP A 592 21.31 -15.15 -2.43
C ASP A 592 21.95 -14.71 -1.09
N ASN A 593 21.41 -13.63 -0.51
CA ASN A 593 21.87 -13.02 0.76
C ASN A 593 23.37 -12.69 0.84
N LEU A 594 24.05 -12.54 -0.29
CA LEU A 594 25.47 -12.18 -0.34
C LEU A 594 25.64 -10.91 -1.16
N ALA A 595 26.46 -9.98 -0.64
CA ALA A 595 26.82 -8.77 -1.35
C ALA A 595 27.80 -9.07 -2.50
N GLY A 596 27.69 -8.32 -3.59
CA GLY A 596 28.61 -8.35 -4.72
C GLY A 596 28.05 -8.89 -6.03
N ILE A 597 28.87 -8.72 -7.07
CA ILE A 597 28.63 -9.24 -8.43
C ILE A 597 29.76 -10.22 -8.75
N PHE A 598 29.38 -11.39 -9.25
CA PHE A 598 30.27 -12.45 -9.67
C PHE A 598 30.24 -12.58 -11.19
N TYR A 599 31.31 -13.10 -11.77
CA TYR A 599 31.42 -13.36 -13.20
C TYR A 599 31.81 -14.82 -13.46
N LEU A 600 31.04 -15.48 -14.34
CA LEU A 600 31.29 -16.82 -14.85
C LEU A 600 31.53 -16.75 -16.37
N PRO A 601 32.75 -16.99 -16.87
CA PRO A 601 33.03 -16.99 -18.29
C PRO A 601 32.29 -18.12 -19.04
N ALA A 602 31.98 -17.92 -20.33
CA ALA A 602 31.27 -18.92 -21.15
C ALA A 602 32.01 -20.25 -21.28
N ASP A 603 33.34 -20.19 -21.36
CA ASP A 603 34.21 -21.34 -21.65
C ASP A 603 34.92 -21.89 -20.39
N GLU A 604 34.73 -21.27 -19.22
CA GLU A 604 35.41 -21.63 -17.98
C GLU A 604 34.42 -22.04 -16.88
N ALA A 605 34.79 -23.06 -16.10
CA ALA A 605 33.96 -23.53 -14.99
C ALA A 605 34.22 -22.79 -13.67
N ARG A 606 34.99 -21.70 -13.68
CA ARG A 606 35.40 -20.99 -12.47
C ARG A 606 34.86 -19.57 -12.44
N GLU A 607 34.12 -19.27 -11.38
CA GLU A 607 33.66 -17.93 -11.07
C GLU A 607 34.78 -17.03 -10.50
N SER A 608 34.60 -15.72 -10.65
CA SER A 608 35.41 -14.68 -10.01
C SER A 608 34.52 -13.59 -9.41
N LEU A 609 34.95 -12.98 -8.30
CA LEU A 609 34.29 -11.80 -7.73
C LEU A 609 34.71 -10.57 -8.53
N VAL A 610 33.74 -9.82 -9.05
CA VAL A 610 33.97 -8.58 -9.78
C VAL A 610 34.04 -7.40 -8.81
N THR A 611 33.07 -7.31 -7.91
CA THR A 611 33.00 -6.28 -6.86
C THR A 611 32.13 -6.79 -5.71
N ASP A 612 32.43 -6.39 -4.46
CA ASP A 612 31.63 -6.69 -3.26
C ASP A 612 30.71 -5.52 -2.87
N GLU A 613 30.67 -4.45 -3.68
CA GLU A 613 30.00 -3.20 -3.33
C GLU A 613 28.49 -3.16 -3.68
N LEU A 614 27.98 -4.14 -4.41
CA LEU A 614 26.54 -4.32 -4.62
C LEU A 614 25.91 -4.88 -3.33
N ALA A 615 25.03 -4.13 -2.67
CA ALA A 615 24.40 -4.63 -1.46
C ALA A 615 23.53 -5.87 -1.71
N ALA A 616 23.45 -6.80 -0.75
CA ALA A 616 22.70 -8.05 -0.89
C ALA A 616 21.20 -7.85 -1.23
N GLY A 617 20.62 -6.71 -0.82
CA GLY A 617 19.24 -6.33 -1.14
C GLY A 617 19.04 -5.78 -2.56
N ASP A 618 20.12 -5.42 -3.26
CA ASP A 618 20.13 -4.85 -4.61
C ASP A 618 20.54 -5.89 -5.67
N TRP A 619 20.27 -7.17 -5.39
CA TRP A 619 20.69 -8.35 -6.14
C TRP A 619 20.47 -8.30 -7.67
N GLY A 620 19.65 -7.40 -8.19
CA GLY A 620 19.43 -7.22 -9.62
C GLY A 620 19.77 -5.83 -10.17
N SER A 621 20.23 -4.89 -9.35
CA SER A 621 20.46 -3.50 -9.74
C SER A 621 21.82 -3.33 -10.44
N PHE A 622 22.01 -4.09 -11.51
CA PHE A 622 23.14 -3.98 -12.42
C PHE A 622 22.73 -4.38 -13.85
N PHE A 623 23.42 -3.83 -14.85
CA PHE A 623 23.23 -4.17 -16.25
C PHE A 623 24.55 -4.03 -17.01
N TYR A 624 24.67 -4.73 -18.13
CA TYR A 624 25.85 -4.70 -18.99
C TYR A 624 25.52 -3.97 -20.30
N HIS A 625 26.35 -2.99 -20.66
CA HIS A 625 26.14 -2.17 -21.84
C HIS A 625 27.46 -1.63 -22.36
N ASN A 626 27.66 -1.60 -23.68
CA ASN A 626 28.88 -1.07 -24.33
C ASN A 626 30.21 -1.57 -23.74
N SER A 627 30.27 -2.85 -23.38
CA SER A 627 31.46 -3.47 -22.78
C SER A 627 31.82 -2.96 -21.38
N GLU A 628 30.84 -2.36 -20.70
CA GLU A 628 30.95 -1.86 -19.33
C GLU A 628 29.83 -2.46 -18.48
N LEU A 629 30.14 -2.70 -17.20
CA LEU A 629 29.17 -3.16 -16.20
C LEU A 629 28.73 -1.96 -15.35
N TYR A 630 27.43 -1.70 -15.27
CA TYR A 630 26.87 -0.66 -14.42
C TYR A 630 26.16 -1.29 -13.23
N PHE A 631 26.33 -0.74 -12.02
CA PHE A 631 25.67 -1.25 -10.82
C PHE A 631 25.36 -0.16 -9.79
N LEU A 632 24.45 -0.47 -8.86
CA LEU A 632 24.10 0.41 -7.75
C LEU A 632 24.98 0.14 -6.53
N LYS A 633 25.69 1.17 -6.07
CA LYS A 633 26.42 1.23 -4.80
C LYS A 633 25.67 2.11 -3.81
N ARG A 634 25.56 1.68 -2.56
CA ARG A 634 24.90 2.46 -1.50
C ARG A 634 25.88 2.95 -0.45
N THR A 635 25.64 4.17 0.03
CA THR A 635 26.32 4.76 1.18
C THR A 635 25.28 5.39 2.11
N ASP A 636 25.69 5.82 3.31
CA ASP A 636 24.78 6.52 4.24
C ASP A 636 24.18 7.81 3.66
N ASN A 637 24.86 8.42 2.69
CA ASN A 637 24.51 9.74 2.16
C ASN A 637 23.99 9.70 0.72
N GLU A 638 24.41 8.72 -0.08
CA GLU A 638 24.20 8.66 -1.52
C GLU A 638 23.87 7.26 -2.03
N ASP A 639 22.99 7.19 -3.03
CA ASP A 639 22.83 6.08 -3.97
C ASP A 639 23.66 6.42 -5.22
N ILE A 640 24.68 5.61 -5.51
CA ILE A 640 25.68 5.89 -6.55
C ILE A 640 25.55 4.84 -7.66
N VAL A 641 25.35 5.28 -8.90
CA VAL A 641 25.49 4.39 -10.05
C VAL A 641 26.95 4.38 -10.48
N VAL A 642 27.59 3.24 -10.36
CA VAL A 642 29.00 3.00 -10.68
C VAL A 642 29.07 2.25 -12.01
N ARG A 643 30.09 2.54 -12.82
CA ARG A 643 30.44 1.77 -14.02
C ARG A 643 31.84 1.17 -13.87
N ILE A 644 31.99 -0.08 -14.28
CA ILE A 644 33.26 -0.79 -14.39
C ILE A 644 33.60 -0.90 -15.86
N ASP A 645 34.73 -0.31 -16.26
CA ASP A 645 35.21 -0.37 -17.62
C ASP A 645 35.85 -1.73 -17.97
N ALA A 646 36.18 -1.93 -19.25
CA ALA A 646 36.78 -3.18 -19.73
C ALA A 646 38.17 -3.50 -19.13
N GLU A 647 38.84 -2.51 -18.53
CA GLU A 647 40.12 -2.68 -17.83
C GLU A 647 39.93 -3.00 -16.34
N GLY A 648 38.67 -3.02 -15.86
CA GLY A 648 38.31 -3.23 -14.46
C GLY A 648 38.33 -1.95 -13.62
N GLY A 649 38.45 -0.77 -14.24
CA GLY A 649 38.42 0.52 -13.56
C GLY A 649 36.99 0.92 -13.16
N GLU A 650 36.80 1.26 -11.89
CA GLU A 650 35.52 1.77 -11.39
C GLU A 650 35.41 3.29 -11.50
N HIS A 651 34.29 3.78 -12.02
CA HIS A 651 34.00 5.20 -12.18
C HIS A 651 32.57 5.50 -11.74
N VAL A 652 32.37 6.66 -11.10
CA VAL A 652 31.01 7.15 -10.81
C VAL A 652 30.36 7.60 -12.13
N ALA A 653 29.22 7.01 -12.47
CA ALA A 653 28.39 7.48 -13.57
C ALA A 653 27.56 8.69 -13.12
N PHE A 654 26.81 8.54 -12.03
CA PHE A 654 26.14 9.64 -11.33
C PHE A 654 25.76 9.24 -9.90
N SER A 655 25.48 10.22 -9.05
CA SER A 655 25.01 10.01 -7.67
C SER A 655 23.68 10.70 -7.44
N LEU A 656 22.86 10.09 -6.58
CA LEU A 656 21.63 10.66 -6.03
C LEU A 656 21.70 10.62 -4.51
N PRO A 657 20.89 11.41 -3.78
CA PRO A 657 20.78 11.25 -2.33
C PRO A 657 20.45 9.79 -1.94
N ALA A 658 20.94 9.33 -0.80
CA ALA A 658 20.64 8.00 -0.29
C ALA A 658 19.12 7.76 -0.22
N LEU A 659 18.70 6.53 -0.51
CA LEU A 659 17.29 6.10 -0.57
C LEU A 659 16.49 6.81 -1.67
N SER A 660 17.14 7.18 -2.78
CA SER A 660 16.46 7.65 -3.98
C SER A 660 16.07 6.50 -4.90
N ILE A 661 16.93 5.50 -5.04
CA ILE A 661 16.76 4.36 -5.95
C ILE A 661 16.24 3.17 -5.15
N ARG A 662 15.18 2.55 -5.66
CA ARG A 662 14.56 1.35 -5.08
C ARG A 662 15.60 0.21 -4.98
N ASN A 663 15.40 -0.69 -4.02
CA ASN A 663 16.20 -1.91 -3.93
C ASN A 663 15.81 -2.95 -5.00
N GLU A 664 16.41 -4.15 -4.94
CA GLU A 664 16.20 -5.28 -5.86
C GLU A 664 16.76 -5.05 -7.27
N ARG A 665 15.91 -5.00 -8.31
CA ARG A 665 16.29 -4.83 -9.73
C ARG A 665 15.84 -3.47 -10.27
N ALA A 666 16.34 -2.39 -9.66
CA ALA A 666 15.84 -1.04 -9.92
C ALA A 666 16.44 -0.36 -11.16
N LEU A 667 17.54 -0.88 -11.71
CA LEU A 667 18.23 -0.35 -12.89
C LEU A 667 17.96 -1.22 -14.12
N ALA A 668 17.72 -0.59 -15.26
CA ALA A 668 17.67 -1.25 -16.57
C ALA A 668 18.14 -0.30 -17.67
N ILE A 669 18.82 -0.83 -18.69
CA ILE A 669 19.23 -0.02 -19.86
C ILE A 669 18.00 0.47 -20.64
N ALA A 670 18.01 1.72 -21.11
CA ALA A 670 16.92 2.31 -21.90
C ALA A 670 17.29 2.52 -23.37
N THR A 671 18.40 3.21 -23.61
CA THR A 671 19.02 3.48 -24.92
C THR A 671 20.54 3.58 -24.72
N GLU A 672 21.30 3.86 -25.79
CA GLU A 672 22.78 3.94 -25.70
C GLU A 672 23.30 4.83 -24.57
N ASP A 673 22.60 5.92 -24.26
CA ASP A 673 22.98 6.98 -23.33
C ASP A 673 22.03 7.11 -22.12
N ARG A 674 21.07 6.19 -21.94
CA ARG A 674 20.03 6.33 -20.91
C ARG A 674 19.76 5.06 -20.13
N VAL A 675 19.35 5.27 -18.88
CA VAL A 675 18.98 4.24 -17.92
C VAL A 675 17.57 4.46 -17.39
N VAL A 676 16.80 3.38 -17.30
CA VAL A 676 15.54 3.33 -16.55
C VAL A 676 15.88 3.07 -15.08
N VAL A 677 15.40 3.94 -14.21
CA VAL A 677 15.63 3.87 -12.76
C VAL A 677 14.29 3.86 -12.03
N SER A 678 14.07 2.83 -11.23
CA SER A 678 12.93 2.74 -10.32
C SER A 678 13.24 3.53 -9.08
N MET A 679 12.46 4.59 -8.86
CA MET A 679 12.69 5.56 -7.79
C MET A 679 11.80 5.24 -6.60
N LEU A 680 12.38 5.31 -5.41
CA LEU A 680 11.60 5.50 -4.20
C LEU A 680 10.90 6.86 -4.31
N GLY A 681 9.61 6.91 -4.00
CA GLY A 681 8.84 8.15 -4.00
C GLY A 681 8.31 8.46 -2.60
N ILE A 682 7.13 9.07 -2.53
CA ILE A 682 6.51 9.44 -1.26
C ILE A 682 6.10 8.15 -0.55
N ASN A 683 6.57 7.99 0.67
CA ASN A 683 6.09 6.99 1.61
C ASN A 683 5.67 7.73 2.88
N ASP A 684 4.38 7.97 2.97
CA ASP A 684 3.75 8.80 3.98
C ASP A 684 2.62 8.03 4.67
N ALA A 685 2.35 8.32 5.94
CA ALA A 685 1.18 7.80 6.61
C ALA A 685 0.66 8.78 7.65
N ASP A 686 -0.63 9.08 7.56
CA ASP A 686 -1.36 9.89 8.51
C ASP A 686 -2.26 8.98 9.36
N ILE A 687 -2.46 9.31 10.64
CA ILE A 687 -3.46 8.68 11.50
C ILE A 687 -4.79 9.39 11.33
N TYR A 688 -5.86 8.61 11.16
CA TYR A 688 -7.25 9.05 11.09
C TYR A 688 -8.05 8.43 12.22
N SER A 689 -9.20 9.03 12.55
CA SER A 689 -10.21 8.44 13.41
C SER A 689 -11.56 8.33 12.72
N VAL A 690 -12.35 7.34 13.13
CA VAL A 690 -13.72 7.12 12.69
C VAL A 690 -14.62 6.80 13.88
N SER A 691 -15.79 7.44 13.96
CA SER A 691 -16.73 7.23 15.07
C SER A 691 -17.39 5.86 15.00
N LEU A 692 -17.35 5.10 16.10
CA LEU A 692 -18.09 3.85 16.24
C LEU A 692 -19.60 4.08 16.40
N LYS A 693 -20.01 5.20 17.01
CA LYS A 693 -21.42 5.54 17.20
C LYS A 693 -22.16 5.62 15.85
N HIS A 694 -23.28 4.93 15.73
CA HIS A 694 -24.20 5.14 14.61
C HIS A 694 -24.79 6.56 14.71
N LYS A 695 -24.75 7.34 13.63
CA LYS A 695 -25.58 8.54 13.53
C LYS A 695 -27.04 8.06 13.53
N ILE A 696 -27.76 8.39 14.60
CA ILE A 696 -29.20 8.12 14.76
C ILE A 696 -29.99 8.99 13.79
#